data_AF-A0A1K2IP19-F1
#
_entry.id   AF-A0A1K2IP19-F1
#
_cell.length_a   1.000
_cell.length_b   1.000
_cell.length_c   1.000
_cell.angle_alpha   90.00
_cell.angle_beta   90.00
_cell.angle_gamma   90.00
#
_symmetry.space_group_name_H-M   'P 1'
#
loop_
_entity.id
_entity.type
_entity.pdbx_description
1 polymer ?
#
loop_
_entity_poly.entity_id
_entity_poly.type
_entity_poly.pdbx_seq_one_letter_code
_entity_poly.pdbx_strand_id
1 'polypeptide(L)'
;MSKQGVSKISGNPAPKVGEKTLYTIAGWYPSTPKNKQNPALVTWELFKKRSNGSFTTTNIKKKGDGNFTFGEVASKHTYRLEAYLYEPEGKGSTTIDITPQPSGVPKINKVELHYIDDSKGAVFSYTEKLVAKAQCVNLIGEKLLFTLWEDDAKGEGHNSNNLFVDSKQAIVGKNGMATAEFLLTKALMQKASKGETDPEKMEFYVMVEYYKNKKHATANIDVKNPEHKHKPAEQPKPAPKAPASEPQGKQPPKTKDSPVGQEPEAKAETKGTVEPQKPATQPKPEGKSTSVVDNVKVEGLLDAYFAKEEFKKETSEAAGQHQYTFQSNNNNIDKDKIAGIIKARVDDLVKNDKKYAKLEDIKTALTQTSYKKGESISVNLYKLGPEFVRINNAPLEEEVYVVARTMLLDGKEVSINIREKDAILVEKDANLPVLEGRENGNEITTLKATAQGGLAKVKIKLRPKSDENLVTWKDKLSGIKDGTHTYKFGSNGNKTATAEQKKKIAGIVANKIKDELEKEKKFPKIETIEKALTNEVYNKDQEITFDVYKSVTEYLWLKAECTGDIKKHNGEFLKKDGAYFEIGKKCECEARIRAFMRMLRVGEGTEGEKGYTTQYSGTQFSDMTKHPENVITAGDYSSSAAGAYQIMRYTWWWLKGEQLTKDNKKAGVYEEAHDYIKKYSVPDFTAESQDKLCILILKHKRAGSLPLITKNQVKEALEQYGSYEWASLPPGRYGQPAQTMTAALEKYDKFLKEELGGTTDLHLKKGFLKEFGIQCNCGKIGGSSEWHNPLDNMELRGWYSDTQWSPGKSDYHGRTGGKHDGLDLYAPVGTQIYACVDGEITYLEDPNGYGNRTFLEGNYNGQKYFFMYCHLSEYTTGQVSAGDPIGKTGQTGNASGQAAKMAHLHFEVRKEKMSKPSFNPLTEITELGTDVNVNPDQNNQTGT
;
A
#
# COMPACT_ATOMS: atom_id res chain seq x y z
N MET A 1 -65.49 -16.22 -16.71
CA MET A 1 -65.05 -17.62 -16.99
C MET A 1 -64.42 -18.19 -15.74
N SER A 2 -64.41 -19.52 -15.57
CA SER A 2 -63.67 -20.18 -14.48
C SER A 2 -62.16 -20.12 -14.73
N LYS A 3 -61.35 -20.12 -13.66
CA LYS A 3 -59.89 -20.04 -13.77
C LYS A 3 -59.28 -21.28 -14.43
N GLN A 4 -58.20 -21.08 -15.17
CA GLN A 4 -57.41 -22.11 -15.85
C GLN A 4 -55.92 -21.84 -15.62
N GLY A 5 -55.11 -22.90 -15.52
CA GLY A 5 -53.67 -22.83 -15.26
C GLY A 5 -53.29 -23.51 -13.94
N VAL A 6 -52.10 -23.18 -13.45
CA VAL A 6 -51.58 -23.64 -12.14
C VAL A 6 -52.46 -23.07 -11.03
N SER A 7 -52.87 -23.91 -10.07
CA SER A 7 -53.58 -23.46 -8.86
C SER A 7 -52.74 -23.57 -7.59
N LYS A 8 -51.70 -24.42 -7.59
CA LYS A 8 -50.80 -24.59 -6.45
C LYS A 8 -49.38 -24.97 -6.88
N ILE A 9 -48.38 -24.43 -6.20
CA ILE A 9 -46.98 -24.88 -6.29
C ILE A 9 -46.46 -25.40 -4.92
N SER A 10 -45.31 -26.07 -4.94
CA SER A 10 -44.61 -26.57 -3.76
C SER A 10 -43.09 -26.47 -3.94
N GLY A 11 -42.35 -26.40 -2.84
CA GLY A 11 -40.90 -26.29 -2.78
C GLY A 11 -40.43 -25.71 -1.44
N ASN A 12 -39.12 -25.62 -1.23
CA ASN A 12 -38.56 -25.13 0.02
C ASN A 12 -38.57 -23.58 0.08
N PRO A 13 -39.27 -22.93 1.03
CA PRO A 13 -39.23 -21.46 1.18
C PRO A 13 -37.93 -20.94 1.81
N ALA A 14 -37.10 -21.82 2.37
CA ALA A 14 -35.82 -21.52 3.01
C ALA A 14 -34.66 -22.33 2.38
N PRO A 15 -34.38 -22.16 1.06
CA PRO A 15 -33.29 -22.85 0.38
C PRO A 15 -31.94 -22.33 0.87
N LYS A 16 -30.94 -23.20 1.02
CA LYS A 16 -29.59 -22.75 1.35
C LYS A 16 -28.92 -22.09 0.15
N VAL A 17 -28.17 -21.02 0.41
CA VAL A 17 -27.29 -20.37 -0.58
C VAL A 17 -26.33 -21.39 -1.19
N GLY A 18 -26.23 -21.37 -2.52
CA GLY A 18 -25.40 -22.28 -3.31
C GLY A 18 -26.04 -23.65 -3.63
N GLU A 19 -27.11 -24.06 -2.97
CA GLU A 19 -27.79 -25.34 -3.24
C GLU A 19 -28.85 -25.20 -4.35
N LYS A 20 -28.86 -26.17 -5.29
CA LYS A 20 -29.85 -26.24 -6.37
C LYS A 20 -31.16 -26.80 -5.82
N THR A 21 -32.19 -25.96 -5.72
CA THR A 21 -33.51 -26.29 -5.16
C THR A 21 -34.53 -26.49 -6.28
N LEU A 22 -35.31 -27.57 -6.22
CA LEU A 22 -36.42 -27.83 -7.14
C LEU A 22 -37.76 -27.35 -6.55
N TYR A 23 -38.55 -26.66 -7.36
CA TYR A 23 -39.93 -26.30 -7.10
C TYR A 23 -40.84 -27.03 -8.11
N THR A 24 -42.04 -27.41 -7.68
CA THR A 24 -42.95 -28.28 -8.45
C THR A 24 -44.37 -27.73 -8.51
N ILE A 25 -45.11 -28.13 -9.55
CA ILE A 25 -46.54 -27.84 -9.66
C ILE A 25 -47.31 -28.86 -8.80
N ALA A 26 -48.02 -28.37 -7.79
CA ALA A 26 -48.76 -29.17 -6.82
C ALA A 26 -50.29 -29.09 -7.00
N GLY A 27 -50.77 -28.39 -8.03
CA GLY A 27 -52.19 -28.33 -8.39
C GLY A 27 -52.45 -27.50 -9.65
N TRP A 28 -53.50 -27.87 -10.37
CA TRP A 28 -54.08 -27.14 -11.49
C TRP A 28 -55.51 -26.69 -11.15
N TYR A 29 -56.04 -25.65 -11.79
CA TYR A 29 -57.45 -25.30 -11.60
C TYR A 29 -58.36 -26.32 -12.29
N PRO A 30 -59.55 -26.66 -11.73
CA PRO A 30 -60.43 -27.70 -12.27
C PRO A 30 -60.83 -27.52 -13.75
N SER A 31 -60.93 -26.28 -14.24
CA SER A 31 -61.28 -26.00 -15.63
C SER A 31 -60.08 -26.00 -16.60
N THR A 32 -58.87 -26.33 -16.13
CA THR A 32 -57.66 -26.41 -16.98
C THR A 32 -57.71 -27.67 -17.85
N PRO A 33 -57.68 -27.58 -19.19
CA PRO A 33 -57.74 -28.76 -20.07
C PRO A 33 -56.63 -29.77 -19.76
N LYS A 34 -56.94 -31.07 -19.70
CA LYS A 34 -55.97 -32.12 -19.31
C LYS A 34 -54.70 -32.11 -20.17
N ASN A 35 -54.83 -31.87 -21.48
CA ASN A 35 -53.70 -31.73 -22.41
C ASN A 35 -52.83 -30.47 -22.22
N LYS A 36 -53.25 -29.53 -21.35
CA LYS A 36 -52.49 -28.34 -20.93
C LYS A 36 -51.93 -28.45 -19.52
N GLN A 37 -52.28 -29.49 -18.75
CA GLN A 37 -51.75 -29.76 -17.40
C GLN A 37 -50.32 -30.36 -17.44
N ASN A 38 -49.44 -29.79 -18.25
CA ASN A 38 -48.06 -30.24 -18.44
C ASN A 38 -47.09 -29.23 -17.82
N PRO A 39 -46.30 -29.59 -16.79
CA PRO A 39 -45.31 -28.71 -16.17
C PRO A 39 -44.31 -28.09 -17.15
N ALA A 40 -43.96 -28.77 -18.25
CA ALA A 40 -43.05 -28.25 -19.28
C ALA A 40 -43.59 -27.00 -20.02
N LEU A 41 -44.91 -26.74 -19.94
CA LEU A 41 -45.53 -25.56 -20.54
C LEU A 41 -45.55 -24.35 -19.60
N VAL A 42 -45.28 -24.54 -18.29
CA VAL A 42 -45.43 -23.52 -17.25
C VAL A 42 -44.24 -22.56 -17.24
N THR A 43 -44.52 -21.28 -17.11
CA THR A 43 -43.55 -20.22 -16.84
C THR A 43 -43.35 -20.08 -15.34
N TRP A 44 -42.12 -20.17 -14.88
CA TRP A 44 -41.68 -19.82 -13.52
C TRP A 44 -41.02 -18.44 -13.56
N GLU A 45 -41.43 -17.51 -12.70
CA GLU A 45 -40.84 -16.16 -12.61
C GLU A 45 -40.48 -15.79 -11.16
N LEU A 46 -39.31 -15.18 -10.99
CA LEU A 46 -38.82 -14.70 -9.70
C LEU A 46 -38.95 -13.18 -9.57
N PHE A 47 -39.57 -12.74 -8.49
CA PHE A 47 -39.74 -11.34 -8.10
C PHE A 47 -38.95 -11.05 -6.81
N LYS A 48 -38.43 -9.84 -6.65
CA LYS A 48 -37.71 -9.39 -5.44
C LYS A 48 -38.58 -8.45 -4.62
N LYS A 49 -38.62 -8.66 -3.30
CA LYS A 49 -39.32 -7.77 -2.35
C LYS A 49 -38.56 -6.45 -2.17
N ARG A 50 -39.28 -5.34 -2.14
CA ARG A 50 -38.78 -3.97 -1.92
C ARG A 50 -39.01 -3.54 -0.47
N SER A 51 -38.38 -2.44 -0.07
CA SER A 51 -38.49 -1.86 1.29
C SER A 51 -39.94 -1.44 1.65
N ASN A 52 -40.70 -0.97 0.67
CA ASN A 52 -42.14 -0.69 0.79
C ASN A 52 -43.04 -1.94 0.73
N GLY A 53 -42.46 -3.15 0.80
CA GLY A 53 -43.17 -4.42 0.81
C GLY A 53 -43.65 -4.93 -0.55
N SER A 54 -43.57 -4.14 -1.63
CA SER A 54 -43.98 -4.58 -2.96
C SER A 54 -43.00 -5.59 -3.58
N PHE A 55 -43.47 -6.37 -4.55
CA PHE A 55 -42.63 -7.28 -5.33
C PHE A 55 -42.46 -6.75 -6.75
N THR A 56 -41.21 -6.67 -7.23
CA THR A 56 -40.87 -6.30 -8.61
C THR A 56 -40.17 -7.46 -9.30
N THR A 57 -40.40 -7.68 -10.59
CA THR A 57 -39.70 -8.74 -11.33
C THR A 57 -38.18 -8.60 -11.22
N THR A 58 -37.48 -9.74 -11.24
CA THR A 58 -36.02 -9.80 -11.40
C THR A 58 -35.59 -10.00 -12.85
N ASN A 59 -36.54 -10.06 -13.79
CA ASN A 59 -36.40 -10.53 -15.17
C ASN A 59 -35.96 -12.00 -15.31
N ILE A 60 -35.77 -12.74 -14.21
CA ILE A 60 -35.48 -14.18 -14.23
C ILE A 60 -36.78 -14.95 -14.46
N LYS A 61 -37.01 -15.36 -15.71
CA LYS A 61 -38.09 -16.26 -16.11
C LYS A 61 -37.52 -17.58 -16.66
N LYS A 62 -38.20 -18.69 -16.39
CA LYS A 62 -37.88 -20.03 -16.91
C LYS A 62 -39.15 -20.69 -17.43
N LYS A 63 -39.03 -21.56 -18.44
CA LYS A 63 -40.15 -22.37 -18.93
C LYS A 63 -39.84 -23.85 -18.71
N GLY A 64 -40.76 -24.57 -18.07
CA GLY A 64 -40.61 -25.98 -17.69
C GLY A 64 -39.61 -26.26 -16.55
N ASP A 65 -38.49 -25.54 -16.47
CA ASP A 65 -37.48 -25.71 -15.43
C ASP A 65 -37.85 -25.00 -14.11
N GLY A 66 -38.34 -25.78 -13.14
CA GLY A 66 -38.60 -25.33 -11.76
C GLY A 66 -37.38 -25.31 -10.84
N ASN A 67 -36.14 -25.46 -11.35
CA ASN A 67 -34.95 -25.44 -10.51
C ASN A 67 -34.38 -24.03 -10.33
N PHE A 68 -34.07 -23.64 -9.08
CA PHE A 68 -33.44 -22.36 -8.76
C PHE A 68 -32.25 -22.55 -7.79
N THR A 69 -31.20 -21.75 -7.96
CA THR A 69 -30.04 -21.69 -7.06
C THR A 69 -29.86 -20.25 -6.63
N PHE A 70 -29.71 -20.01 -5.33
CA PHE A 70 -29.63 -18.66 -4.76
C PHE A 70 -28.19 -18.31 -4.38
N GLY A 71 -27.70 -17.15 -4.84
CA GLY A 71 -26.37 -16.63 -4.50
C GLY A 71 -26.34 -15.92 -3.13
N GLU A 72 -25.14 -15.60 -2.64
CA GLU A 72 -24.93 -15.08 -1.28
C GLU A 72 -25.70 -13.79 -0.98
N VAL A 73 -25.72 -12.84 -1.94
CA VAL A 73 -26.49 -11.59 -1.86
C VAL A 73 -28.00 -11.84 -1.73
N ALA A 74 -28.51 -12.98 -2.23
CA ALA A 74 -29.93 -13.32 -2.12
C ALA A 74 -30.35 -13.66 -0.68
N SER A 75 -29.44 -14.08 0.21
CA SER A 75 -29.78 -14.30 1.63
C SER A 75 -30.23 -13.03 2.36
N LYS A 76 -29.85 -11.85 1.85
CA LYS A 76 -30.19 -10.53 2.42
C LYS A 76 -31.58 -10.03 1.99
N HIS A 77 -32.35 -10.84 1.25
CA HIS A 77 -33.60 -10.43 0.61
C HIS A 77 -34.65 -11.55 0.56
N THR A 78 -35.92 -11.19 0.71
CA THR A 78 -37.03 -12.07 0.35
C THR A 78 -37.37 -11.93 -1.14
N TYR A 79 -37.64 -13.06 -1.78
CA TYR A 79 -38.13 -13.17 -3.15
C TYR A 79 -39.52 -13.80 -3.15
N ARG A 80 -40.23 -13.69 -4.27
CA ARG A 80 -41.44 -14.45 -4.57
C ARG A 80 -41.20 -15.23 -5.85
N LEU A 81 -41.36 -16.55 -5.78
CA LEU A 81 -41.43 -17.39 -6.97
C LEU A 81 -42.91 -17.65 -7.28
N GLU A 82 -43.28 -17.46 -8.54
CA GLU A 82 -44.61 -17.78 -9.06
C GLU A 82 -44.49 -18.71 -10.26
N ALA A 83 -45.47 -19.61 -10.44
CA ALA A 83 -45.57 -20.45 -11.62
C ALA A 83 -46.96 -20.32 -12.26
N TYR A 84 -46.99 -20.02 -13.56
CA TYR A 84 -48.21 -19.72 -14.29
C TYR A 84 -48.20 -20.28 -15.72
N LEU A 85 -49.38 -20.63 -16.24
CA LEU A 85 -49.54 -21.16 -17.61
C LEU A 85 -49.88 -20.06 -18.63
N TYR A 86 -50.46 -18.96 -18.17
CA TYR A 86 -50.93 -17.84 -19.01
C TYR A 86 -50.31 -16.53 -18.52
N GLU A 87 -50.84 -15.98 -17.42
CA GLU A 87 -50.37 -14.76 -16.74
C GLU A 87 -50.18 -15.02 -15.23
N PRO A 88 -49.30 -14.27 -14.53
CA PRO A 88 -49.12 -14.39 -13.09
C PRO A 88 -50.34 -13.85 -12.31
N GLU A 89 -50.64 -14.46 -11.16
CA GLU A 89 -51.69 -14.00 -10.24
C GLU A 89 -51.15 -13.09 -9.13
N GLY A 90 -49.85 -13.11 -8.88
CA GLY A 90 -49.12 -12.25 -7.94
C GLY A 90 -49.33 -12.58 -6.46
N LYS A 91 -50.28 -13.46 -6.12
CA LYS A 91 -50.67 -13.82 -4.74
C LYS A 91 -51.40 -15.16 -4.67
N GLY A 92 -51.29 -15.82 -3.51
CA GLY A 92 -52.02 -17.06 -3.22
C GLY A 92 -51.19 -18.31 -3.47
N SER A 93 -51.85 -19.46 -3.64
CA SER A 93 -51.20 -20.78 -3.73
C SER A 93 -50.33 -20.99 -4.97
N THR A 94 -50.42 -20.13 -5.98
CA THR A 94 -49.51 -20.07 -7.14
C THR A 94 -48.13 -19.49 -6.79
N THR A 95 -47.97 -18.92 -5.60
CA THR A 95 -46.77 -18.19 -5.15
C THR A 95 -46.12 -18.82 -3.92
N ILE A 96 -44.79 -18.75 -3.84
CA ILE A 96 -44.00 -19.06 -2.64
C ILE A 96 -43.08 -17.87 -2.36
N ASP A 97 -43.16 -17.32 -1.15
CA ASP A 97 -42.16 -16.36 -0.67
C ASP A 97 -40.93 -17.13 -0.17
N ILE A 98 -39.77 -16.79 -0.73
CA ILE A 98 -38.49 -17.47 -0.54
C ILE A 98 -37.52 -16.51 0.18
N THR A 99 -36.97 -16.93 1.31
CA THR A 99 -35.87 -16.23 2.00
C THR A 99 -34.68 -17.19 2.09
N PRO A 100 -33.70 -17.10 1.17
CA PRO A 100 -32.56 -18.01 1.14
C PRO A 100 -31.74 -17.94 2.43
N GLN A 101 -31.38 -19.10 2.98
CA GLN A 101 -30.59 -19.19 4.20
C GLN A 101 -29.09 -19.16 3.88
N PRO A 102 -28.25 -18.46 4.66
CA PRO A 102 -26.81 -18.52 4.49
C PRO A 102 -26.30 -19.95 4.68
N SER A 103 -25.21 -20.29 3.98
CA SER A 103 -24.58 -21.61 4.04
C SER A 103 -23.12 -21.47 4.50
N GLY A 104 -22.61 -22.44 5.26
CA GLY A 104 -21.28 -22.36 5.87
C GLY A 104 -20.12 -22.90 5.02
N VAL A 105 -20.35 -23.23 3.75
CA VAL A 105 -19.35 -23.91 2.90
C VAL A 105 -18.87 -22.98 1.77
N PRO A 106 -17.59 -22.54 1.78
CA PRO A 106 -16.97 -21.81 0.67
C PRO A 106 -16.91 -22.65 -0.62
N LYS A 107 -17.27 -22.06 -1.76
CA LYS A 107 -17.26 -22.73 -3.07
C LYS A 107 -17.13 -21.79 -4.28
N ILE A 108 -16.27 -22.15 -5.24
CA ILE A 108 -16.35 -21.70 -6.64
C ILE A 108 -17.41 -22.56 -7.36
N ASN A 109 -18.42 -21.91 -7.94
CA ASN A 109 -19.53 -22.58 -8.66
C ASN A 109 -19.28 -22.71 -10.17
N LYS A 110 -18.54 -21.77 -10.76
CA LYS A 110 -18.22 -21.72 -12.19
C LYS A 110 -16.94 -20.93 -12.40
N VAL A 111 -16.10 -21.34 -13.34
CA VAL A 111 -15.04 -20.51 -13.93
C VAL A 111 -15.35 -20.35 -15.41
N GLU A 112 -15.09 -19.17 -15.96
CA GLU A 112 -15.21 -18.86 -17.38
C GLU A 112 -13.96 -18.10 -17.84
N LEU A 113 -13.69 -18.13 -19.14
CA LEU A 113 -12.60 -17.44 -19.80
C LEU A 113 -13.16 -16.81 -21.09
N HIS A 114 -13.07 -15.48 -21.20
CA HIS A 114 -13.72 -14.69 -22.25
C HIS A 114 -12.77 -13.65 -22.87
N TYR A 115 -13.24 -13.01 -23.93
CA TYR A 115 -12.66 -11.79 -24.50
C TYR A 115 -12.91 -10.57 -23.59
N ILE A 116 -12.13 -9.51 -23.75
CA ILE A 116 -12.25 -8.28 -22.95
C ILE A 116 -13.54 -7.48 -23.21
N ASP A 117 -14.19 -7.68 -24.35
CA ASP A 117 -15.50 -7.10 -24.69
C ASP A 117 -16.69 -7.97 -24.25
N ASP A 118 -16.44 -9.05 -23.48
CA ASP A 118 -17.40 -10.10 -23.11
C ASP A 118 -18.08 -10.81 -24.32
N SER A 119 -17.52 -10.68 -25.52
CA SER A 119 -17.98 -11.42 -26.68
C SER A 119 -17.54 -12.90 -26.65
N LYS A 120 -18.22 -13.71 -27.47
CA LYS A 120 -17.79 -15.06 -27.82
C LYS A 120 -17.19 -15.08 -29.23
N GLY A 121 -16.00 -14.52 -29.37
CA GLY A 121 -15.18 -14.74 -30.56
C GLY A 121 -14.81 -16.22 -30.72
N ALA A 122 -14.41 -16.61 -31.93
CA ALA A 122 -14.12 -18.00 -32.27
C ALA A 122 -12.62 -18.36 -32.27
N VAL A 123 -11.74 -17.36 -32.40
CA VAL A 123 -10.27 -17.51 -32.32
C VAL A 123 -9.63 -16.15 -31.97
N PHE A 124 -8.67 -16.08 -31.04
CA PHE A 124 -7.95 -14.84 -30.67
C PHE A 124 -6.94 -14.36 -31.74
N SER A 125 -6.44 -13.13 -31.58
CA SER A 125 -5.22 -12.63 -32.23
C SER A 125 -4.18 -12.10 -31.22
N TYR A 126 -2.93 -11.87 -31.65
CA TYR A 126 -1.85 -11.42 -30.77
C TYR A 126 -2.12 -10.02 -30.19
N THR A 127 -1.61 -9.77 -28.98
CA THR A 127 -1.80 -8.55 -28.15
C THR A 127 -3.17 -8.38 -27.49
N GLU A 128 -4.11 -9.28 -27.74
CA GLU A 128 -5.41 -9.32 -27.04
C GLU A 128 -5.27 -9.76 -25.57
N LYS A 129 -6.31 -9.44 -24.77
CA LYS A 129 -6.43 -9.79 -23.35
C LYS A 129 -7.47 -10.89 -23.14
N LEU A 130 -7.08 -11.89 -22.36
CA LEU A 130 -7.96 -12.93 -21.81
C LEU A 130 -8.51 -12.49 -20.46
N VAL A 131 -9.81 -12.68 -20.24
CA VAL A 131 -10.49 -12.32 -18.98
C VAL A 131 -11.09 -13.57 -18.35
N ALA A 132 -10.47 -14.04 -17.27
CA ALA A 132 -10.98 -15.16 -16.47
C ALA A 132 -11.94 -14.66 -15.37
N LYS A 133 -13.10 -15.29 -15.23
CA LYS A 133 -14.16 -14.91 -14.27
C LYS A 133 -14.58 -16.11 -13.43
N ALA A 134 -14.41 -16.03 -12.11
CA ALA A 134 -14.84 -17.06 -11.16
C ALA A 134 -16.11 -16.63 -10.40
N GLN A 135 -17.18 -17.40 -10.55
CA GLN A 135 -18.45 -17.23 -9.82
C GLN A 135 -18.38 -17.99 -8.49
N CYS A 136 -18.51 -17.28 -7.37
CA CYS A 136 -18.16 -17.76 -6.04
C CYS A 136 -19.29 -17.57 -5.02
N VAL A 137 -19.28 -18.38 -3.96
CA VAL A 137 -20.26 -18.36 -2.85
C VAL A 137 -19.52 -18.64 -1.54
N ASN A 138 -19.83 -17.85 -0.50
CA ASN A 138 -19.19 -17.85 0.82
C ASN A 138 -17.66 -17.68 0.72
N LEU A 139 -17.23 -16.80 -0.19
CA LEU A 139 -15.83 -16.46 -0.48
C LEU A 139 -15.62 -14.94 -0.62
N ILE A 140 -16.62 -14.09 -0.36
CA ILE A 140 -16.48 -12.63 -0.54
C ILE A 140 -15.36 -12.09 0.35
N GLY A 141 -14.40 -11.38 -0.27
CA GLY A 141 -13.18 -10.91 0.39
C GLY A 141 -12.01 -11.90 0.38
N GLU A 142 -12.24 -13.18 0.10
CA GLU A 142 -11.18 -14.17 -0.07
C GLU A 142 -10.43 -13.96 -1.38
N LYS A 143 -9.15 -14.35 -1.38
CA LYS A 143 -8.23 -14.23 -2.51
C LYS A 143 -8.10 -15.57 -3.23
N LEU A 144 -8.37 -15.57 -4.53
CA LEU A 144 -8.21 -16.72 -5.41
C LEU A 144 -6.92 -16.61 -6.21
N LEU A 145 -6.31 -17.77 -6.53
CA LEU A 145 -5.24 -17.87 -7.51
C LEU A 145 -5.84 -18.38 -8.83
N PHE A 146 -5.68 -17.61 -9.90
CA PHE A 146 -5.99 -17.99 -11.27
C PHE A 146 -4.67 -18.31 -11.98
N THR A 147 -4.61 -19.44 -12.67
CA THR A 147 -3.44 -19.86 -13.45
C THR A 147 -3.87 -20.18 -14.87
N LEU A 148 -3.24 -19.51 -15.85
CA LEU A 148 -3.43 -19.75 -17.28
C LEU A 148 -2.46 -20.85 -17.75
N TRP A 149 -2.99 -21.81 -18.48
CA TRP A 149 -2.27 -22.92 -19.07
C TRP A 149 -2.59 -23.00 -20.57
N GLU A 150 -1.64 -23.53 -21.33
CA GLU A 150 -1.83 -24.04 -22.68
C GLU A 150 -1.95 -25.58 -22.61
N ASP A 151 -2.75 -26.18 -23.50
CA ASP A 151 -3.07 -27.62 -23.54
C ASP A 151 -2.44 -28.26 -24.79
N ASP A 152 -1.49 -29.18 -24.59
CA ASP A 152 -0.62 -29.71 -25.66
C ASP A 152 -1.15 -31.01 -26.30
N ALA A 153 -2.28 -31.54 -25.82
CA ALA A 153 -2.84 -32.83 -26.23
C ALA A 153 -4.27 -32.70 -26.81
N LYS A 154 -4.36 -32.41 -28.12
CA LYS A 154 -5.60 -32.13 -28.86
C LYS A 154 -6.77 -33.09 -28.54
N GLY A 155 -7.73 -32.61 -27.76
CA GLY A 155 -8.96 -33.34 -27.41
C GLY A 155 -8.89 -34.23 -26.17
N GLU A 156 -7.74 -34.36 -25.52
CA GLU A 156 -7.65 -34.75 -24.11
C GLU A 156 -7.73 -33.50 -23.24
N GLY A 157 -8.09 -33.63 -21.96
CA GLY A 157 -8.19 -32.50 -21.04
C GLY A 157 -7.16 -32.58 -19.92
N HIS A 158 -6.59 -31.42 -19.54
CA HIS A 158 -5.59 -31.23 -18.47
C HIS A 158 -4.69 -32.45 -18.19
N ASN A 159 -3.66 -32.60 -19.03
CA ASN A 159 -2.57 -33.55 -18.86
C ASN A 159 -1.48 -32.97 -17.93
N SER A 160 -0.44 -33.76 -17.65
CA SER A 160 0.76 -33.34 -16.89
C SER A 160 1.78 -32.54 -17.72
N ASN A 161 1.59 -32.49 -19.04
CA ASN A 161 2.52 -31.88 -19.98
C ASN A 161 2.21 -30.38 -20.24
N ASN A 162 0.93 -30.02 -20.07
CA ASN A 162 0.34 -28.69 -20.23
C ASN A 162 1.24 -27.56 -19.73
N LEU A 163 1.45 -26.55 -20.57
CA LEU A 163 2.46 -25.53 -20.33
C LEU A 163 1.94 -24.39 -19.46
N PHE A 164 2.58 -24.15 -18.31
CA PHE A 164 2.27 -23.00 -17.44
C PHE A 164 2.56 -21.68 -18.18
N VAL A 165 1.54 -20.85 -18.38
CA VAL A 165 1.69 -19.57 -19.08
C VAL A 165 2.00 -18.45 -18.07
N ASP A 166 1.03 -18.13 -17.21
CA ASP A 166 1.04 -17.00 -16.28
C ASP A 166 0.06 -17.27 -15.11
N SER A 167 0.19 -16.53 -14.00
CA SER A 167 -0.77 -16.58 -12.88
C SER A 167 -1.12 -15.18 -12.34
N LYS A 168 -2.31 -15.06 -11.76
CA LYS A 168 -2.89 -13.82 -11.25
C LYS A 168 -3.67 -14.10 -9.98
N GLN A 169 -3.63 -13.16 -9.04
CA GLN A 169 -4.46 -13.20 -7.83
C GLN A 169 -5.60 -12.20 -7.98
N ALA A 170 -6.83 -12.61 -7.63
CA ALA A 170 -7.98 -11.71 -7.61
C ALA A 170 -8.83 -11.98 -6.36
N ILE A 171 -9.45 -10.92 -5.83
CA ILE A 171 -10.32 -10.97 -4.66
C ILE A 171 -11.77 -11.14 -5.13
N VAL A 172 -12.55 -11.97 -4.45
CA VAL A 172 -13.99 -12.10 -4.71
C VAL A 172 -14.73 -10.85 -4.22
N GLY A 173 -15.27 -10.08 -5.16
CA GLY A 173 -16.02 -8.85 -4.87
C GLY A 173 -17.37 -9.10 -4.19
N LYS A 174 -18.03 -8.02 -3.75
CA LYS A 174 -19.32 -8.02 -3.02
C LYS A 174 -20.50 -8.63 -3.80
N ASN A 175 -20.31 -8.93 -5.08
CA ASN A 175 -21.24 -9.61 -5.98
C ASN A 175 -21.00 -11.14 -6.09
N GLY A 176 -19.96 -11.67 -5.44
CA GLY A 176 -19.55 -13.07 -5.57
C GLY A 176 -18.66 -13.35 -6.79
N MET A 177 -18.10 -12.34 -7.45
CA MET A 177 -17.22 -12.51 -8.63
C MET A 177 -15.77 -12.17 -8.30
N ALA A 178 -14.83 -13.01 -8.73
CA ALA A 178 -13.43 -12.62 -8.91
C ALA A 178 -13.09 -12.61 -10.40
N THR A 179 -12.28 -11.66 -10.84
CA THR A 179 -11.87 -11.49 -12.25
C THR A 179 -10.36 -11.33 -12.33
N ALA A 180 -9.71 -12.03 -13.26
CA ALA A 180 -8.29 -11.93 -13.53
C ALA A 180 -8.04 -11.70 -15.02
N GLU A 181 -7.17 -10.74 -15.36
CA GLU A 181 -6.76 -10.47 -16.73
C GLU A 181 -5.37 -11.06 -17.03
N PHE A 182 -5.27 -11.72 -18.18
CA PHE A 182 -4.02 -12.24 -18.73
C PHE A 182 -3.76 -11.56 -20.08
N LEU A 183 -2.58 -10.94 -20.25
CA LEU A 183 -2.18 -10.31 -21.50
C LEU A 183 -1.33 -11.29 -22.32
N LEU A 184 -1.78 -11.67 -23.51
CA LEU A 184 -1.04 -12.57 -24.40
C LEU A 184 0.13 -11.83 -25.09
N THR A 185 1.17 -11.55 -24.31
CA THR A 185 2.40 -10.91 -24.81
C THR A 185 3.16 -11.84 -25.75
N LYS A 186 3.89 -11.26 -26.72
CA LYS A 186 4.70 -12.03 -27.68
C LYS A 186 5.67 -13.01 -26.99
N ALA A 187 6.24 -12.66 -25.84
CA ALA A 187 7.15 -13.52 -25.09
C ALA A 187 6.45 -14.71 -24.39
N LEU A 188 5.19 -14.56 -23.98
CA LEU A 188 4.38 -15.67 -23.47
C LEU A 188 3.93 -16.60 -24.61
N MET A 189 3.53 -16.04 -25.75
CA MET A 189 3.16 -16.85 -26.91
C MET A 189 4.38 -17.62 -27.48
N GLN A 190 5.57 -17.01 -27.51
CA GLN A 190 6.85 -17.67 -27.84
C GLN A 190 7.38 -18.65 -26.77
N LYS A 191 6.66 -18.78 -25.66
CA LYS A 191 6.91 -19.80 -24.62
C LYS A 191 5.98 -21.00 -24.82
N ALA A 192 4.71 -20.73 -25.12
CA ALA A 192 3.70 -21.74 -25.45
C ALA A 192 4.01 -22.43 -26.80
N SER A 193 4.37 -21.67 -27.86
CA SER A 193 4.68 -22.20 -29.21
C SER A 193 5.90 -23.14 -29.31
N LYS A 194 6.45 -23.57 -28.18
CA LYS A 194 7.49 -24.60 -28.04
C LYS A 194 6.94 -25.98 -27.63
N GLY A 195 5.69 -26.06 -27.15
CA GLY A 195 4.95 -27.31 -26.93
C GLY A 195 3.96 -27.63 -28.06
N GLU A 196 3.43 -26.57 -28.70
CA GLU A 196 2.38 -26.65 -29.72
C GLU A 196 2.59 -27.68 -30.85
N THR A 197 1.51 -28.37 -31.23
CA THR A 197 1.45 -29.34 -32.32
C THR A 197 0.52 -28.94 -33.47
N ASP A 198 -0.44 -28.05 -33.26
CA ASP A 198 -1.28 -27.46 -34.31
C ASP A 198 -0.61 -26.19 -34.89
N PRO A 199 -0.26 -26.15 -36.17
CA PRO A 199 0.47 -25.01 -36.72
C PRO A 199 -0.40 -23.75 -36.85
N GLU A 200 -1.73 -23.82 -36.80
CA GLU A 200 -2.62 -22.66 -37.03
C GLU A 200 -3.23 -22.08 -35.74
N LYS A 201 -3.32 -22.89 -34.68
CA LYS A 201 -4.04 -22.58 -33.43
C LYS A 201 -3.26 -23.02 -32.19
N MET A 202 -3.76 -22.59 -31.03
CA MET A 202 -3.30 -22.99 -29.70
C MET A 202 -4.49 -23.07 -28.75
N GLU A 203 -4.54 -24.07 -27.86
CA GLU A 203 -5.63 -24.26 -26.90
C GLU A 203 -5.25 -23.76 -25.50
N PHE A 204 -6.08 -22.92 -24.87
CA PHE A 204 -5.83 -22.37 -23.53
C PHE A 204 -6.99 -22.63 -22.57
N TYR A 205 -6.68 -22.84 -21.29
CA TYR A 205 -7.66 -22.92 -20.19
C TYR A 205 -7.14 -22.24 -18.91
N VAL A 206 -8.05 -21.85 -18.02
CA VAL A 206 -7.70 -21.28 -16.70
C VAL A 206 -8.14 -22.20 -15.57
N MET A 207 -7.23 -22.44 -14.65
CA MET A 207 -7.41 -23.23 -13.44
C MET A 207 -7.39 -22.30 -12.22
N VAL A 208 -8.40 -22.39 -11.36
CA VAL A 208 -8.62 -21.49 -10.21
C VAL A 208 -8.69 -22.26 -8.90
N GLU A 209 -7.93 -21.81 -7.91
CA GLU A 209 -7.78 -22.47 -6.61
C GLU A 209 -8.33 -21.61 -5.46
N TYR A 210 -9.03 -22.25 -4.52
CA TYR A 210 -9.35 -21.67 -3.20
C TYR A 210 -8.98 -22.66 -2.09
N TYR A 211 -8.02 -22.25 -1.26
CA TYR A 211 -7.28 -23.12 -0.32
C TYR A 211 -6.54 -24.29 -0.99
N LYS A 212 -5.63 -24.91 -0.22
CA LYS A 212 -4.58 -25.84 -0.68
C LYS A 212 -5.00 -26.97 -1.64
N ASN A 213 -6.25 -27.45 -1.59
CA ASN A 213 -6.68 -28.70 -2.24
C ASN A 213 -7.96 -28.59 -3.10
N LYS A 214 -8.41 -27.39 -3.54
CA LYS A 214 -9.64 -27.26 -4.34
C LYS A 214 -9.48 -26.43 -5.62
N LYS A 215 -9.34 -27.14 -6.73
CA LYS A 215 -9.13 -26.62 -8.09
C LYS A 215 -10.42 -26.64 -8.91
N HIS A 216 -10.63 -25.64 -9.76
CA HIS A 216 -11.75 -25.54 -10.71
C HIS A 216 -11.21 -25.03 -12.05
N ALA A 217 -11.39 -25.77 -13.14
CA ALA A 217 -10.90 -25.41 -14.47
C ALA A 217 -12.01 -24.91 -15.40
N THR A 218 -11.66 -24.13 -16.42
CA THR A 218 -12.51 -23.87 -17.59
C THR A 218 -12.45 -25.04 -18.59
N ALA A 219 -13.26 -24.97 -19.65
CA ALA A 219 -12.94 -25.66 -20.90
C ALA A 219 -11.85 -24.88 -21.66
N ASN A 220 -11.33 -25.50 -22.72
CA ASN A 220 -10.33 -24.90 -23.62
C ASN A 220 -10.96 -23.83 -24.53
N ILE A 221 -10.13 -22.93 -25.04
CA ILE A 221 -10.46 -21.94 -26.07
C ILE A 221 -9.33 -21.80 -27.10
N ASP A 222 -9.70 -21.55 -28.36
CA ASP A 222 -8.75 -21.44 -29.47
C ASP A 222 -8.12 -20.03 -29.58
N VAL A 223 -6.81 -19.99 -29.78
CA VAL A 223 -6.01 -18.78 -30.04
C VAL A 223 -5.24 -18.96 -31.35
N LYS A 224 -5.20 -17.97 -32.25
CA LYS A 224 -4.43 -18.11 -33.50
C LYS A 224 -2.93 -18.12 -33.22
N ASN A 225 -2.19 -18.93 -33.97
CA ASN A 225 -0.74 -18.91 -34.02
C ASN A 225 -0.24 -18.07 -35.22
N PRO A 226 0.26 -16.83 -35.04
CA PRO A 226 0.78 -15.98 -36.11
C PRO A 226 2.28 -16.15 -36.36
N GLU A 227 2.96 -17.09 -35.69
CA GLU A 227 4.26 -17.57 -36.20
C GLU A 227 4.05 -18.54 -37.38
N HIS A 228 2.80 -18.96 -37.65
CA HIS A 228 2.37 -19.61 -38.88
C HIS A 228 2.54 -18.70 -40.10
N LYS A 229 3.39 -19.12 -41.04
CA LYS A 229 3.59 -18.43 -42.32
C LYS A 229 2.67 -19.02 -43.38
N HIS A 230 1.50 -18.41 -43.57
CA HIS A 230 0.72 -18.66 -44.79
C HIS A 230 1.59 -18.40 -46.03
N LYS A 231 1.51 -19.29 -47.03
CA LYS A 231 2.15 -19.06 -48.33
C LYS A 231 1.57 -17.78 -48.97
N PRO A 232 2.39 -16.88 -49.54
CA PRO A 232 1.88 -15.74 -50.28
C PRO A 232 1.02 -16.20 -51.46
N ALA A 233 -0.11 -15.52 -51.68
CA ALA A 233 -0.82 -15.61 -52.95
C ALA A 233 0.06 -14.97 -54.05
N GLU A 234 0.06 -15.54 -55.25
CA GLU A 234 0.85 -15.02 -56.36
C GLU A 234 0.37 -13.63 -56.78
N GLN A 235 1.27 -12.64 -56.75
CA GLN A 235 1.01 -11.32 -57.33
C GLN A 235 1.18 -11.38 -58.85
N PRO A 236 0.21 -10.87 -59.64
CA PRO A 236 0.36 -10.79 -61.09
C PRO A 236 1.48 -9.81 -61.48
N LYS A 237 2.21 -10.14 -62.55
CA LYS A 237 3.34 -9.33 -63.04
C LYS A 237 2.91 -7.91 -63.45
N PRO A 238 3.74 -6.87 -63.23
CA PRO A 238 3.44 -5.52 -63.67
C PRO A 238 3.51 -5.39 -65.20
N ALA A 239 2.55 -4.67 -65.78
CA ALA A 239 2.55 -4.28 -67.19
C ALA A 239 3.12 -2.84 -67.38
N PRO A 240 3.63 -2.47 -68.57
CA PRO A 240 4.32 -1.20 -68.78
C PRO A 240 3.41 0.05 -68.77
N LYS A 241 4.05 1.22 -68.64
CA LYS A 241 3.43 2.56 -68.67
C LYS A 241 2.67 2.84 -69.98
N ALA A 242 1.60 3.63 -69.88
CA ALA A 242 1.01 4.36 -71.00
C ALA A 242 1.12 5.88 -70.77
N PRO A 243 1.31 6.69 -71.83
CA PRO A 243 1.08 8.13 -71.78
C PRO A 243 0.01 8.62 -72.79
N ALA A 244 -0.79 9.58 -72.32
CA ALA A 244 -1.53 10.62 -73.07
C ALA A 244 -2.85 10.29 -73.83
N SER A 245 -3.77 11.25 -73.67
CA SER A 245 -4.85 11.71 -74.57
C SER A 245 -6.07 10.81 -74.89
N GLU A 246 -7.23 11.31 -74.44
CA GLU A 246 -8.57 11.22 -75.06
C GLU A 246 -8.59 11.85 -76.49
N PRO A 247 -9.66 11.79 -77.33
CA PRO A 247 -11.07 11.46 -77.00
C PRO A 247 -11.89 10.67 -78.06
N GLN A 248 -13.18 10.45 -77.75
CA GLN A 248 -14.34 10.18 -78.65
C GLN A 248 -14.29 9.02 -79.68
N GLY A 249 -15.35 8.19 -79.74
CA GLY A 249 -15.57 7.36 -80.94
C GLY A 249 -16.67 6.28 -80.97
N LYS A 250 -17.94 6.69 -81.14
CA LYS A 250 -19.00 5.96 -81.88
C LYS A 250 -19.36 4.49 -81.52
N GLN A 251 -20.47 4.34 -80.78
CA GLN A 251 -21.57 3.41 -81.15
C GLN A 251 -22.00 3.63 -82.63
N PRO A 252 -22.63 2.69 -83.36
CA PRO A 252 -23.78 1.84 -82.93
C PRO A 252 -23.71 0.38 -83.54
N PRO A 253 -24.78 -0.46 -83.68
CA PRO A 253 -26.20 -0.24 -83.35
C PRO A 253 -27.02 -1.43 -82.72
N LYS A 254 -28.14 -1.06 -82.06
CA LYS A 254 -29.51 -1.66 -82.15
C LYS A 254 -29.76 -3.13 -81.70
N THR A 255 -30.90 -3.48 -81.05
CA THR A 255 -31.97 -2.74 -80.33
C THR A 255 -32.88 -3.74 -79.57
N LYS A 256 -33.77 -3.20 -78.71
CA LYS A 256 -34.99 -3.80 -78.11
C LYS A 256 -34.83 -4.58 -76.80
N ASP A 257 -35.77 -4.51 -75.84
CA ASP A 257 -36.78 -3.48 -75.49
C ASP A 257 -37.25 -3.74 -74.03
N SER A 258 -37.42 -2.67 -73.24
CA SER A 258 -38.33 -2.40 -72.08
C SER A 258 -38.97 -3.53 -71.20
N PRO A 259 -39.40 -3.25 -69.93
CA PRO A 259 -38.86 -2.35 -68.88
C PRO A 259 -38.99 -2.91 -67.41
N VAL A 260 -38.46 -2.18 -66.39
CA VAL A 260 -38.86 -2.05 -64.94
C VAL A 260 -39.46 -3.28 -64.19
N GLY A 261 -39.11 -3.70 -62.96
CA GLY A 261 -38.28 -3.24 -61.81
C GLY A 261 -38.75 -4.04 -60.55
N GLN A 262 -38.04 -4.24 -59.41
CA GLN A 262 -37.01 -3.49 -58.67
C GLN A 262 -35.86 -4.43 -58.15
N GLU A 263 -35.00 -3.93 -57.25
CA GLU A 263 -33.67 -4.45 -56.83
C GLU A 263 -33.62 -5.73 -55.92
N PRO A 264 -32.42 -6.36 -55.69
CA PRO A 264 -32.17 -7.81 -55.86
C PRO A 264 -32.24 -8.64 -54.55
N GLU A 265 -32.46 -9.96 -54.53
CA GLU A 265 -31.89 -11.12 -55.27
C GLU A 265 -30.44 -11.51 -54.85
N ALA A 266 -30.07 -12.74 -54.45
CA ALA A 266 -30.60 -14.12 -54.62
C ALA A 266 -30.35 -14.74 -56.03
N LYS A 267 -30.41 -16.07 -56.31
CA LYS A 267 -30.79 -17.29 -55.54
C LYS A 267 -30.29 -18.59 -56.26
N ALA A 268 -30.06 -19.67 -55.49
CA ALA A 268 -30.41 -21.12 -55.67
C ALA A 268 -30.46 -21.80 -57.09
N GLU A 269 -30.98 -23.03 -57.37
CA GLU A 269 -31.82 -24.10 -56.76
C GLU A 269 -31.45 -25.49 -57.39
N THR A 270 -31.83 -26.74 -56.99
CA THR A 270 -32.30 -27.49 -55.77
C THR A 270 -32.39 -29.02 -56.15
N LYS A 271 -32.83 -29.91 -55.22
CA LYS A 271 -33.11 -31.39 -55.39
C LYS A 271 -31.84 -32.27 -55.55
N GLY A 272 -31.81 -33.59 -55.38
CA GLY A 272 -32.79 -34.65 -54.99
C GLY A 272 -32.44 -35.99 -55.71
N THR A 273 -32.75 -37.24 -55.27
CA THR A 273 -33.42 -37.84 -54.09
C THR A 273 -33.05 -39.37 -54.04
N VAL A 274 -33.67 -40.20 -53.17
CA VAL A 274 -33.71 -41.70 -53.16
C VAL A 274 -32.47 -42.47 -52.61
N GLU A 275 -32.55 -43.56 -51.82
CA GLU A 275 -33.56 -44.03 -50.81
C GLU A 275 -32.91 -44.98 -49.72
N PRO A 276 -33.37 -46.19 -49.22
CA PRO A 276 -33.07 -46.60 -47.82
C PRO A 276 -32.47 -48.02 -47.56
N GLN A 277 -31.92 -48.26 -46.35
CA GLN A 277 -32.33 -49.34 -45.40
C GLN A 277 -31.51 -49.44 -44.09
N LYS A 278 -32.12 -50.09 -43.07
CA LYS A 278 -31.60 -50.55 -41.76
C LYS A 278 -31.40 -49.52 -40.61
N PRO A 279 -31.45 -49.96 -39.32
CA PRO A 279 -32.09 -49.17 -38.27
C PRO A 279 -31.18 -48.70 -37.11
N ALA A 280 -31.76 -47.91 -36.20
CA ALA A 280 -31.08 -47.19 -35.13
C ALA A 280 -30.56 -48.05 -33.95
N THR A 281 -29.57 -47.51 -33.24
CA THR A 281 -29.17 -47.90 -31.87
C THR A 281 -29.16 -46.65 -30.97
N GLN A 282 -29.29 -46.84 -29.66
CA GLN A 282 -29.72 -45.81 -28.69
C GLN A 282 -28.72 -44.66 -28.45
N PRO A 283 -29.21 -43.45 -28.09
CA PRO A 283 -28.37 -42.40 -27.52
C PRO A 283 -27.88 -42.78 -26.11
N LYS A 284 -26.57 -42.64 -25.86
CA LYS A 284 -26.00 -42.61 -24.50
C LYS A 284 -25.95 -41.16 -23.97
N PRO A 285 -25.81 -40.95 -22.63
CA PRO A 285 -26.45 -39.80 -21.98
C PRO A 285 -25.68 -38.48 -22.09
N GLU A 286 -26.37 -37.39 -21.69
CA GLU A 286 -25.75 -36.14 -21.23
C GLU A 286 -24.91 -36.39 -19.96
N GLY A 287 -23.73 -36.97 -20.15
CA GLY A 287 -22.76 -37.19 -19.09
C GLY A 287 -22.23 -35.88 -18.56
N LYS A 288 -22.61 -35.50 -17.34
CA LYS A 288 -21.79 -34.58 -16.55
C LYS A 288 -20.41 -35.21 -16.38
N SER A 289 -19.41 -34.70 -17.08
CA SER A 289 -18.03 -34.93 -16.68
C SER A 289 -17.79 -34.18 -15.37
N THR A 290 -17.98 -34.88 -14.24
CA THR A 290 -17.16 -34.61 -13.06
C THR A 290 -15.82 -35.26 -13.30
N SER A 291 -14.94 -34.58 -14.03
CA SER A 291 -13.53 -34.92 -14.07
C SER A 291 -12.99 -34.80 -12.64
N VAL A 292 -12.90 -35.95 -11.97
CA VAL A 292 -12.07 -36.11 -10.77
C VAL A 292 -10.63 -36.08 -11.27
N VAL A 293 -10.12 -34.86 -11.47
CA VAL A 293 -8.71 -34.63 -11.79
C VAL A 293 -7.91 -35.18 -10.62
N ASP A 294 -6.98 -36.10 -10.88
CA ASP A 294 -6.11 -36.63 -9.85
C ASP A 294 -5.34 -35.50 -9.16
N ASN A 295 -5.08 -35.67 -7.86
CA ASN A 295 -4.56 -34.59 -7.02
C ASN A 295 -3.09 -34.26 -7.32
N VAL A 296 -2.85 -33.52 -8.40
CA VAL A 296 -1.58 -32.83 -8.67
C VAL A 296 -1.40 -31.76 -7.58
N LYS A 297 -0.76 -32.17 -6.47
CA LYS A 297 -0.21 -31.27 -5.46
C LYS A 297 0.76 -30.33 -6.18
N VAL A 298 0.41 -29.05 -6.29
CA VAL A 298 1.37 -28.04 -6.75
C VAL A 298 2.12 -27.51 -5.53
N GLU A 299 3.27 -28.11 -5.28
CA GLU A 299 4.24 -27.64 -4.29
C GLU A 299 5.17 -26.58 -4.88
N GLY A 300 5.69 -25.67 -4.03
CA GLY A 300 6.63 -24.65 -4.49
C GLY A 300 7.11 -23.67 -3.43
N LEU A 301 8.29 -23.08 -3.66
CA LEU A 301 8.75 -21.86 -3.02
C LEU A 301 8.20 -20.67 -3.81
N LEU A 302 7.39 -19.82 -3.17
CA LEU A 302 6.68 -18.71 -3.81
C LEU A 302 7.41 -17.37 -3.68
N ASP A 303 8.13 -17.17 -2.57
CA ASP A 303 8.82 -15.93 -2.24
C ASP A 303 9.86 -16.18 -1.13
N ALA A 304 10.86 -15.32 -0.99
CA ALA A 304 11.69 -15.23 0.21
C ALA A 304 12.07 -13.77 0.51
N TYR A 305 12.06 -13.39 1.79
CA TYR A 305 12.32 -12.02 2.22
C TYR A 305 12.78 -11.88 3.68
N PHE A 306 13.34 -10.73 4.00
CA PHE A 306 13.59 -10.29 5.38
C PHE A 306 12.33 -9.64 5.97
N ALA A 307 12.06 -9.89 7.24
CA ALA A 307 10.83 -9.50 7.92
C ALA A 307 11.07 -9.07 9.37
N LYS A 308 10.15 -8.26 9.92
CA LYS A 308 9.96 -8.12 11.36
C LYS A 308 8.69 -8.83 11.81
N GLU A 309 8.71 -9.31 13.04
CA GLU A 309 7.55 -9.97 13.67
C GLU A 309 6.72 -8.92 14.40
N GLU A 310 5.51 -8.68 13.91
CA GLU A 310 4.54 -7.76 14.52
C GLU A 310 3.30 -8.54 14.96
N PHE A 311 2.80 -8.28 16.16
CA PHE A 311 1.63 -8.96 16.68
C PHE A 311 0.38 -8.21 16.22
N LYS A 312 -0.01 -8.44 14.97
CA LYS A 312 -1.13 -7.78 14.27
C LYS A 312 -2.27 -8.71 13.89
N LYS A 313 -2.02 -10.03 13.81
CA LYS A 313 -3.00 -10.98 13.30
C LYS A 313 -4.08 -11.25 14.36
N GLU A 314 -5.29 -10.73 14.15
CA GLU A 314 -6.45 -11.06 14.98
C GLU A 314 -6.69 -12.59 15.07
N THR A 315 -6.97 -13.12 16.27
CA THR A 315 -7.20 -14.56 16.51
C THR A 315 -8.47 -14.87 17.31
N SER A 316 -8.84 -16.14 17.36
CA SER A 316 -9.91 -16.66 18.23
C SER A 316 -9.46 -17.00 19.65
N GLU A 317 -8.16 -16.95 19.97
CA GLU A 317 -7.65 -17.35 21.28
C GLU A 317 -7.95 -16.28 22.34
N ALA A 318 -8.70 -16.65 23.39
CA ALA A 318 -9.09 -15.73 24.45
C ALA A 318 -7.89 -15.29 25.33
N ALA A 319 -7.92 -14.05 25.79
CA ALA A 319 -6.83 -13.40 26.54
C ALA A 319 -7.31 -12.65 27.81
N GLY A 320 -8.47 -13.05 28.35
CA GLY A 320 -9.10 -12.43 29.53
C GLY A 320 -10.14 -11.37 29.16
N GLN A 321 -10.35 -10.41 30.05
CA GLN A 321 -11.29 -9.31 29.88
C GLN A 321 -10.68 -7.97 30.34
N HIS A 322 -11.21 -6.87 29.84
CA HIS A 322 -10.88 -5.49 30.24
C HIS A 322 -12.15 -4.75 30.64
N GLN A 323 -12.13 -4.03 31.76
CA GLN A 323 -13.24 -3.18 32.19
C GLN A 323 -13.07 -1.76 31.62
N TYR A 324 -13.92 -1.40 30.66
CA TYR A 324 -13.96 -0.06 30.09
C TYR A 324 -14.94 0.82 30.85
N THR A 325 -14.47 1.96 31.40
CA THR A 325 -15.28 2.90 32.17
C THR A 325 -15.54 4.21 31.41
N PHE A 326 -16.81 4.60 31.30
CA PHE A 326 -17.25 5.80 30.59
C PHE A 326 -16.81 7.08 31.31
N GLN A 327 -16.05 7.93 30.61
CA GLN A 327 -15.48 9.18 31.16
C GLN A 327 -16.43 10.37 31.13
N SER A 328 -17.56 10.23 30.44
CA SER A 328 -18.62 11.24 30.26
C SER A 328 -19.99 10.57 30.19
N ASN A 329 -21.07 11.34 30.32
CA ASN A 329 -22.42 10.85 30.05
C ASN A 329 -22.58 10.65 28.53
N ASN A 330 -22.97 9.45 28.12
CA ASN A 330 -23.18 9.05 26.73
C ASN A 330 -24.65 8.65 26.57
N ASN A 331 -25.43 9.51 25.91
CA ASN A 331 -26.86 9.32 25.68
C ASN A 331 -27.12 8.92 24.21
N ASN A 332 -28.20 8.18 23.96
CA ASN A 332 -28.62 7.74 22.62
C ASN A 332 -27.50 7.04 21.84
N ILE A 333 -26.95 5.96 22.42
CA ILE A 333 -25.79 5.26 21.87
C ILE A 333 -26.10 4.60 20.51
N ASP A 334 -25.47 5.16 19.48
CA ASP A 334 -25.11 4.44 18.26
C ASP A 334 -24.07 3.37 18.63
N LYS A 335 -24.47 2.10 18.58
CA LYS A 335 -23.62 0.98 18.98
C LYS A 335 -22.43 0.77 18.06
N ASP A 336 -22.55 1.02 16.76
CA ASP A 336 -21.44 0.83 15.82
C ASP A 336 -20.37 1.90 16.05
N LYS A 337 -20.78 3.17 16.16
CA LYS A 337 -19.89 4.31 16.43
C LYS A 337 -19.23 4.21 17.80
N ILE A 338 -19.98 3.90 18.86
CA ILE A 338 -19.43 3.80 20.22
C ILE A 338 -18.56 2.55 20.37
N ALA A 339 -18.93 1.39 19.79
CA ALA A 339 -18.07 0.22 19.81
C ALA A 339 -16.73 0.46 19.09
N GLY A 340 -16.71 1.22 18.00
CA GLY A 340 -15.47 1.63 17.32
C GLY A 340 -14.55 2.46 18.22
N ILE A 341 -15.11 3.47 18.90
CA ILE A 341 -14.37 4.32 19.85
C ILE A 341 -13.84 3.52 21.05
N ILE A 342 -14.63 2.57 21.55
CA ILE A 342 -14.20 1.67 22.64
C ILE A 342 -13.12 0.71 22.15
N LYS A 343 -13.25 0.09 20.97
CA LYS A 343 -12.23 -0.81 20.39
C LYS A 343 -10.88 -0.09 20.29
N ALA A 344 -10.85 1.09 19.67
CA ALA A 344 -9.63 1.88 19.52
C ALA A 344 -8.94 2.16 20.87
N ARG A 345 -9.70 2.59 21.88
CA ARG A 345 -9.18 2.87 23.23
C ARG A 345 -8.69 1.62 23.96
N VAL A 346 -9.42 0.51 23.88
CA VAL A 346 -9.04 -0.74 24.54
C VAL A 346 -7.82 -1.36 23.85
N ASP A 347 -7.82 -1.44 22.52
CA ASP A 347 -6.68 -1.95 21.73
C ASP A 347 -5.41 -1.12 21.99
N ASP A 348 -5.51 0.21 22.07
CA ASP A 348 -4.36 1.07 22.42
C ASP A 348 -3.78 0.79 23.81
N LEU A 349 -4.59 0.36 24.77
CA LEU A 349 -4.14 -0.05 26.11
C LEU A 349 -3.55 -1.46 26.11
N VAL A 350 -4.11 -2.41 25.35
CA VAL A 350 -3.76 -3.84 25.45
C VAL A 350 -2.85 -4.37 24.33
N LYS A 351 -2.54 -3.58 23.29
CA LYS A 351 -1.64 -3.97 22.19
C LYS A 351 -0.23 -4.38 22.65
N ASN A 352 0.29 -3.76 23.72
CA ASN A 352 1.61 -4.07 24.27
C ASN A 352 1.65 -5.48 24.90
N ASP A 353 0.53 -5.95 25.45
CA ASP A 353 0.34 -7.32 25.94
C ASP A 353 0.14 -8.34 24.79
N LYS A 354 0.17 -7.88 23.52
CA LYS A 354 -0.18 -8.65 22.32
C LYS A 354 -1.63 -9.13 22.37
N LYS A 355 -2.55 -8.25 22.80
CA LYS A 355 -3.99 -8.49 22.89
C LYS A 355 -4.77 -7.47 22.07
N TYR A 356 -6.04 -7.76 21.82
CA TYR A 356 -7.01 -6.84 21.22
C TYR A 356 -8.44 -7.21 21.65
N ALA A 357 -9.41 -6.33 21.40
CA ALA A 357 -10.84 -6.54 21.61
C ALA A 357 -11.62 -6.65 20.28
N LYS A 358 -12.62 -7.54 20.21
CA LYS A 358 -13.48 -7.66 19.02
C LYS A 358 -14.60 -6.64 19.02
N LEU A 359 -14.88 -6.06 17.85
CA LEU A 359 -15.92 -5.04 17.70
C LEU A 359 -17.31 -5.58 18.08
N GLU A 360 -17.67 -6.79 17.65
CA GLU A 360 -18.99 -7.38 17.91
C GLU A 360 -19.18 -7.80 19.38
N ASP A 361 -18.12 -8.25 20.06
CA ASP A 361 -18.11 -8.46 21.51
C ASP A 361 -18.39 -7.16 22.27
N ILE A 362 -17.80 -6.04 21.85
CA ILE A 362 -18.07 -4.72 22.44
C ILE A 362 -19.52 -4.29 22.18
N LYS A 363 -20.07 -4.50 20.98
CA LYS A 363 -21.50 -4.22 20.69
C LYS A 363 -22.46 -5.07 21.53
N THR A 364 -22.05 -6.29 21.88
CA THR A 364 -22.78 -7.20 22.75
C THR A 364 -22.71 -6.73 24.22
N ALA A 365 -21.56 -6.25 24.67
CA ALA A 365 -21.37 -5.66 26.00
C ALA A 365 -22.09 -4.31 26.18
N LEU A 366 -22.30 -3.54 25.10
CA LEU A 366 -23.14 -2.34 25.06
C LEU A 366 -24.63 -2.70 25.15
N THR A 367 -25.10 -3.10 26.32
CA THR A 367 -26.49 -3.49 26.58
C THR A 367 -27.46 -2.32 26.72
N GLN A 368 -27.00 -1.17 27.24
CA GLN A 368 -27.86 0.00 27.51
C GLN A 368 -27.89 1.01 26.35
N THR A 369 -28.97 1.81 26.27
CA THR A 369 -29.11 2.92 25.30
C THR A 369 -28.40 4.20 25.73
N SER A 370 -27.98 4.28 26.99
CA SER A 370 -27.17 5.36 27.55
C SER A 370 -26.30 4.81 28.70
N TYR A 371 -25.11 5.39 28.90
CA TYR A 371 -24.25 5.13 30.06
C TYR A 371 -23.80 6.44 30.70
N LYS A 372 -23.79 6.51 32.02
CA LYS A 372 -23.32 7.69 32.78
C LYS A 372 -21.81 7.68 32.97
N LYS A 373 -21.25 8.84 33.26
CA LYS A 373 -19.85 8.95 33.72
C LYS A 373 -19.64 8.08 34.96
N GLY A 374 -18.66 7.18 34.89
CA GLY A 374 -18.31 6.23 35.95
C GLY A 374 -18.98 4.85 35.85
N GLU A 375 -19.92 4.64 34.93
CA GLU A 375 -20.42 3.29 34.62
C GLU A 375 -19.42 2.55 33.71
N SER A 376 -19.46 1.21 33.72
CA SER A 376 -18.47 0.36 33.03
C SER A 376 -19.11 -0.80 32.25
N ILE A 377 -18.37 -1.32 31.26
CA ILE A 377 -18.65 -2.60 30.58
C ILE A 377 -17.41 -3.49 30.57
N SER A 378 -17.61 -4.81 30.70
CA SER A 378 -16.54 -5.79 30.50
C SER A 378 -16.42 -6.14 29.01
N VAL A 379 -15.20 -6.07 28.49
CA VAL A 379 -14.86 -6.31 27.08
C VAL A 379 -13.97 -7.55 27.00
N ASN A 380 -14.34 -8.53 26.17
CA ASN A 380 -13.52 -9.72 25.92
C ASN A 380 -12.23 -9.35 25.18
N LEU A 381 -11.10 -9.85 25.68
CA LEU A 381 -9.80 -9.74 25.01
C LEU A 381 -9.44 -11.05 24.31
N TYR A 382 -8.71 -10.92 23.22
CA TYR A 382 -8.18 -12.01 22.40
C TYR A 382 -6.69 -11.76 22.13
N LYS A 383 -5.91 -12.82 21.90
CA LYS A 383 -4.50 -12.68 21.54
C LYS A 383 -4.36 -12.19 20.10
N LEU A 384 -3.41 -11.31 19.88
CA LEU A 384 -2.85 -11.02 18.57
C LEU A 384 -1.77 -12.08 18.28
N GLY A 385 -1.85 -12.69 17.11
CA GLY A 385 -0.85 -13.62 16.59
C GLY A 385 0.27 -12.89 15.82
N PRO A 386 1.44 -13.53 15.66
CA PRO A 386 2.55 -12.95 14.92
C PRO A 386 2.28 -12.92 13.41
N GLU A 387 2.58 -11.77 12.81
CA GLU A 387 2.64 -11.51 11.38
C GLU A 387 4.07 -11.13 10.99
N PHE A 388 4.54 -11.61 9.83
CA PHE A 388 5.91 -11.43 9.37
C PHE A 388 5.95 -10.41 8.25
N VAL A 389 5.94 -9.13 8.66
CA VAL A 389 5.89 -7.96 7.78
C VAL A 389 7.24 -7.80 7.08
N ARG A 390 7.23 -7.79 5.74
CA ARG A 390 8.45 -7.60 4.92
C ARG A 390 9.11 -6.26 5.27
N ILE A 391 10.44 -6.30 5.42
CA ILE A 391 11.29 -5.12 5.47
C ILE A 391 12.33 -5.19 4.35
N ASN A 392 12.66 -4.04 3.77
CA ASN A 392 13.63 -3.92 2.67
C ASN A 392 14.99 -3.37 3.14
N ASN A 393 15.12 -3.01 4.42
CA ASN A 393 16.40 -2.70 5.06
C ASN A 393 16.37 -3.05 6.56
N ALA A 394 17.56 -3.23 7.15
CA ALA A 394 17.79 -3.08 8.58
C ALA A 394 19.29 -2.87 8.86
N PRO A 395 19.68 -2.34 10.02
CA PRO A 395 21.08 -2.14 10.34
C PRO A 395 21.79 -3.42 10.77
N LEU A 396 23.12 -3.39 10.72
CA LEU A 396 23.93 -4.39 11.42
C LEU A 396 23.53 -4.46 12.90
N GLU A 397 23.58 -5.66 13.44
CA GLU A 397 23.13 -6.06 14.77
C GLU A 397 21.62 -6.06 15.04
N GLU A 398 20.78 -5.68 14.07
CA GLU A 398 19.32 -5.82 14.21
C GLU A 398 18.91 -7.30 14.23
N GLU A 399 17.91 -7.64 15.05
CA GLU A 399 17.23 -8.92 14.94
C GLU A 399 16.13 -8.88 13.85
N VAL A 400 16.22 -9.78 12.89
CA VAL A 400 15.24 -9.92 11.79
C VAL A 400 14.89 -11.38 11.56
N TYR A 401 13.75 -11.62 10.91
CA TYR A 401 13.40 -12.94 10.39
C TYR A 401 13.73 -13.03 8.91
N VAL A 402 14.33 -14.13 8.46
CA VAL A 402 14.34 -14.54 7.05
C VAL A 402 13.19 -15.52 6.86
N VAL A 403 12.31 -15.24 5.90
CA VAL A 403 11.04 -15.93 5.70
C VAL A 403 10.93 -16.38 4.25
N ALA A 404 10.60 -17.65 4.02
CA ALA A 404 10.20 -18.18 2.71
C ALA A 404 8.70 -18.51 2.73
N ARG A 405 7.98 -18.06 1.69
CA ARG A 405 6.57 -18.43 1.45
C ARG A 405 6.51 -19.73 0.66
N THR A 406 5.70 -20.67 1.10
CA THR A 406 5.68 -22.04 0.59
C THR A 406 4.27 -22.50 0.26
N MET A 407 4.11 -23.28 -0.81
CA MET A 407 2.88 -23.94 -1.19
C MET A 407 3.05 -25.45 -1.05
N LEU A 408 2.11 -26.12 -0.37
CA LEU A 408 2.08 -27.57 -0.08
C LEU A 408 3.33 -28.23 0.53
N LEU A 409 4.35 -27.47 0.93
CA LEU A 409 5.60 -27.95 1.55
C LEU A 409 5.55 -27.99 3.10
N ASP A 410 4.39 -27.88 3.74
CA ASP A 410 4.28 -27.95 5.21
C ASP A 410 4.91 -29.27 5.73
N GLY A 411 5.81 -29.17 6.72
CA GLY A 411 6.60 -30.30 7.25
C GLY A 411 7.94 -30.54 6.53
N LYS A 412 8.22 -29.87 5.41
CA LYS A 412 9.51 -29.96 4.69
C LYS A 412 10.51 -28.92 5.22
N GLU A 413 11.80 -29.26 5.18
CA GLU A 413 12.87 -28.30 5.48
C GLU A 413 13.15 -27.41 4.27
N VAL A 414 13.12 -26.10 4.48
CA VAL A 414 13.62 -25.08 3.54
C VAL A 414 15.00 -24.63 4.03
N SER A 415 15.99 -24.69 3.15
CA SER A 415 17.31 -24.08 3.34
C SER A 415 17.35 -22.72 2.62
N ILE A 416 17.91 -21.70 3.25
CA ILE A 416 18.00 -20.33 2.72
C ILE A 416 19.42 -19.80 2.95
N ASN A 417 20.08 -19.33 1.89
CA ASN A 417 21.36 -18.62 1.95
C ASN A 417 21.14 -17.12 1.72
N ILE A 418 21.78 -16.30 2.55
CA ILE A 418 21.95 -14.87 2.32
C ILE A 418 23.18 -14.68 1.43
N ARG A 419 23.09 -13.78 0.45
CA ARG A 419 24.18 -13.45 -0.49
C ARG A 419 24.23 -11.95 -0.73
N GLU A 420 25.43 -11.43 -0.97
CA GLU A 420 25.65 -10.03 -1.34
C GLU A 420 25.44 -9.83 -2.85
N LYS A 421 25.04 -8.61 -3.25
CA LYS A 421 24.99 -8.20 -4.66
C LYS A 421 26.39 -7.93 -5.20
N ASP A 422 27.15 -7.16 -4.42
CA ASP A 422 28.51 -6.72 -4.67
C ASP A 422 29.39 -7.25 -3.54
N ALA A 423 30.65 -7.62 -3.80
CA ALA A 423 31.49 -8.30 -2.81
C ALA A 423 32.09 -7.32 -1.78
N ILE A 424 31.28 -6.88 -0.82
CA ILE A 424 31.67 -5.88 0.20
C ILE A 424 32.11 -6.57 1.48
N LEU A 425 31.25 -7.33 2.17
CA LEU A 425 31.59 -7.93 3.47
C LEU A 425 32.33 -9.25 3.31
N VAL A 426 31.92 -10.08 2.35
CA VAL A 426 32.51 -11.40 2.03
C VAL A 426 33.03 -11.46 0.59
N GLU A 427 33.61 -12.60 0.22
CA GLU A 427 34.05 -12.85 -1.16
C GLU A 427 32.86 -13.02 -2.11
N LYS A 428 33.10 -12.73 -3.39
CA LYS A 428 32.06 -12.81 -4.42
C LYS A 428 31.48 -14.24 -4.50
N ASP A 429 30.15 -14.32 -4.66
CA ASP A 429 29.38 -15.56 -4.76
C ASP A 429 29.42 -16.47 -3.51
N ALA A 430 30.04 -16.03 -2.41
CA ALA A 430 29.95 -16.67 -1.10
C ALA A 430 28.56 -16.48 -0.45
N ASN A 431 28.27 -17.29 0.57
CA ASN A 431 27.09 -17.09 1.42
C ASN A 431 27.50 -16.23 2.62
N LEU A 432 26.74 -15.17 2.92
CA LEU A 432 27.01 -14.28 4.05
C LEU A 432 26.78 -15.02 5.38
N PRO A 433 27.79 -15.15 6.27
CA PRO A 433 27.62 -15.74 7.60
C PRO A 433 26.89 -14.76 8.52
N VAL A 434 25.81 -15.21 9.16
CA VAL A 434 25.04 -14.41 10.13
C VAL A 434 24.81 -15.15 11.43
N LEU A 435 24.71 -14.42 12.53
CA LEU A 435 24.45 -14.96 13.87
C LEU A 435 22.98 -15.42 14.01
N GLU A 436 22.75 -16.61 14.54
CA GLU A 436 21.42 -17.12 14.86
C GLU A 436 20.74 -16.24 15.93
N GLY A 437 19.45 -15.93 15.74
CA GLY A 437 18.64 -15.09 16.66
C GLY A 437 18.21 -15.81 17.93
N ARG A 438 19.11 -16.60 18.53
CA ARG A 438 18.93 -17.33 19.80
C ARG A 438 19.98 -16.88 20.81
N GLU A 439 19.67 -17.09 22.09
CA GLU A 439 20.65 -16.96 23.16
C GLU A 439 21.83 -17.91 22.90
N ASN A 440 23.06 -17.37 22.93
CA ASN A 440 24.30 -18.05 22.54
C ASN A 440 24.29 -18.65 21.11
N GLY A 441 23.59 -18.00 20.17
CA GLY A 441 23.46 -18.42 18.78
C GLY A 441 24.78 -18.70 18.05
N ASN A 442 24.72 -19.58 17.05
CA ASN A 442 25.87 -19.91 16.19
C ASN A 442 25.94 -19.03 14.95
N GLU A 443 27.12 -19.01 14.32
CA GLU A 443 27.30 -18.40 13.00
C GLU A 443 26.78 -19.38 11.94
N ILE A 444 25.92 -18.90 11.04
CA ILE A 444 25.20 -19.74 10.08
C ILE A 444 25.31 -19.12 8.68
N THR A 445 25.79 -19.92 7.73
CA THR A 445 25.82 -19.60 6.28
C THR A 445 24.63 -20.17 5.50
N THR A 446 23.91 -21.15 6.08
CA THR A 446 22.70 -21.77 5.50
C THR A 446 21.62 -21.86 6.57
N LEU A 447 20.66 -20.94 6.52
CA LEU A 447 19.52 -20.88 7.42
C LEU A 447 18.56 -22.04 7.12
N LYS A 448 18.10 -22.76 8.13
CA LYS A 448 17.19 -23.91 7.97
C LYS A 448 15.92 -23.73 8.78
N ALA A 449 14.76 -23.93 8.17
CA ALA A 449 13.47 -23.95 8.85
C ALA A 449 12.52 -24.97 8.25
N THR A 450 11.73 -25.63 9.10
CA THR A 450 10.58 -26.42 8.65
C THR A 450 9.47 -25.46 8.22
N ALA A 451 8.86 -25.69 7.06
CA ALA A 451 7.68 -24.93 6.63
C ALA A 451 6.45 -25.36 7.44
N GLN A 452 5.65 -24.39 7.89
CA GLN A 452 4.42 -24.62 8.65
C GLN A 452 3.39 -23.54 8.31
N GLY A 453 2.16 -23.93 7.95
CA GLY A 453 1.11 -22.97 7.60
C GLY A 453 1.43 -22.14 6.35
N GLY A 454 2.26 -22.66 5.43
CA GLY A 454 2.73 -21.95 4.24
C GLY A 454 3.94 -21.02 4.45
N LEU A 455 4.59 -21.04 5.62
CA LEU A 455 5.80 -20.24 5.90
C LEU A 455 6.92 -21.10 6.49
N ALA A 456 8.14 -20.99 5.96
CA ALA A 456 9.37 -21.35 6.66
C ALA A 456 10.04 -20.06 7.15
N LYS A 457 10.55 -20.02 8.39
CA LYS A 457 11.10 -18.79 8.99
C LYS A 457 12.25 -19.08 9.95
N VAL A 458 13.31 -18.27 9.88
CA VAL A 458 14.48 -18.31 10.77
C VAL A 458 14.73 -16.92 11.35
N LYS A 459 14.89 -16.80 12.67
CA LYS A 459 15.31 -15.57 13.32
C LYS A 459 16.84 -15.47 13.30
N ILE A 460 17.38 -14.33 12.91
CA ILE A 460 18.82 -14.03 12.86
C ILE A 460 19.09 -12.67 13.52
N LYS A 461 20.35 -12.44 13.88
CA LYS A 461 20.89 -11.11 14.18
C LYS A 461 21.87 -10.75 13.05
N LEU A 462 21.70 -9.59 12.40
CA LEU A 462 22.49 -9.19 11.21
C LEU A 462 23.93 -8.79 11.57
N ARG A 463 24.76 -9.77 11.96
CA ARG A 463 26.18 -9.61 12.27
C ARG A 463 26.90 -10.97 12.17
N PRO A 464 28.24 -11.00 12.02
CA PRO A 464 29.02 -12.18 12.31
C PRO A 464 29.02 -12.46 13.83
N LYS A 465 29.50 -13.65 14.21
CA LYS A 465 29.62 -14.07 15.61
C LYS A 465 30.70 -13.29 16.34
N SER A 466 31.91 -13.19 15.78
CA SER A 466 33.01 -12.39 16.37
C SER A 466 32.73 -10.88 16.33
N ASP A 467 32.97 -10.19 17.45
CA ASP A 467 32.94 -8.73 17.50
C ASP A 467 34.06 -8.08 16.67
N GLU A 468 35.19 -8.78 16.47
CA GLU A 468 36.30 -8.31 15.62
C GLU A 468 35.85 -8.25 14.15
N ASN A 469 35.26 -9.34 13.64
CA ASN A 469 34.67 -9.39 12.29
C ASN A 469 33.58 -8.32 12.12
N LEU A 470 32.81 -8.05 13.18
CA LEU A 470 31.79 -7.00 13.16
C LEU A 470 32.39 -5.60 13.11
N VAL A 471 33.54 -5.34 13.74
CA VAL A 471 34.30 -4.10 13.56
C VAL A 471 34.79 -3.99 12.11
N THR A 472 35.30 -5.07 11.51
CA THR A 472 35.67 -5.08 10.07
C THR A 472 34.49 -4.78 9.16
N TRP A 473 33.31 -5.36 9.42
CA TRP A 473 32.08 -5.08 8.66
C TRP A 473 31.65 -3.62 8.82
N LYS A 474 31.68 -3.08 10.05
CA LYS A 474 31.35 -1.67 10.32
C LYS A 474 32.32 -0.71 9.63
N ASP A 475 33.62 -1.01 9.57
CA ASP A 475 34.59 -0.16 8.86
C ASP A 475 34.38 -0.19 7.34
N LYS A 476 34.16 -1.38 6.75
CA LYS A 476 33.81 -1.54 5.32
C LYS A 476 32.59 -0.72 4.93
N LEU A 477 31.49 -0.83 5.69
CA LEU A 477 30.26 -0.05 5.44
C LEU A 477 30.38 1.44 5.77
N SER A 478 31.38 1.84 6.56
CA SER A 478 31.73 3.26 6.75
C SER A 478 32.45 3.87 5.54
N GLY A 479 32.73 3.08 4.50
CA GLY A 479 33.32 3.50 3.23
C GLY A 479 34.53 2.63 2.86
N ILE A 480 34.63 2.27 1.57
CA ILE A 480 35.76 1.50 1.03
C ILE A 480 36.81 2.43 0.41
N LYS A 481 38.09 2.06 0.52
CA LYS A 481 39.22 2.82 -0.03
C LYS A 481 39.07 2.97 -1.55
N ASP A 482 39.22 4.19 -2.05
CA ASP A 482 39.06 4.55 -3.47
C ASP A 482 40.21 5.46 -3.95
N GLY A 483 41.43 5.00 -3.68
CA GLY A 483 42.68 5.68 -3.96
C GLY A 483 43.23 6.48 -2.77
N THR A 484 43.99 7.52 -3.08
CA THR A 484 44.68 8.40 -2.14
C THR A 484 44.59 9.85 -2.60
N HIS A 485 44.60 10.79 -1.67
CA HIS A 485 44.72 12.23 -1.96
C HIS A 485 45.97 12.80 -1.28
N THR A 486 46.60 13.78 -1.92
CA THR A 486 47.79 14.47 -1.41
C THR A 486 47.43 15.92 -1.06
N TYR A 487 47.45 16.26 0.22
CA TYR A 487 47.21 17.63 0.69
C TYR A 487 48.54 18.39 0.87
N LYS A 488 48.58 19.61 0.34
CA LYS A 488 49.71 20.54 0.47
C LYS A 488 49.43 21.64 1.50
N PHE A 489 50.36 21.86 2.42
CA PHE A 489 50.20 22.84 3.48
C PHE A 489 50.37 24.28 2.97
N GLY A 490 49.34 25.12 3.14
CA GLY A 490 49.35 26.53 2.74
C GLY A 490 50.00 27.51 3.73
N SER A 491 50.46 27.04 4.89
CA SER A 491 50.94 27.88 6.00
C SER A 491 52.09 27.22 6.77
N ASN A 492 52.93 28.01 7.43
CA ASN A 492 53.98 27.51 8.32
C ASN A 492 53.46 27.13 9.72
N GLY A 493 54.20 26.29 10.44
CA GLY A 493 54.00 26.07 11.88
C GLY A 493 52.80 25.21 12.30
N ASN A 494 52.30 24.33 11.42
CA ASN A 494 51.19 23.42 11.76
C ASN A 494 51.72 22.30 12.68
N LYS A 495 51.60 22.50 13.99
CA LYS A 495 52.10 21.56 15.02
C LYS A 495 51.25 20.28 15.08
N THR A 496 51.93 19.14 15.20
CA THR A 496 51.39 17.78 15.11
C THR A 496 52.13 16.80 16.04
N ALA A 497 52.77 17.30 17.10
CA ALA A 497 53.57 16.49 18.02
C ALA A 497 52.71 15.65 19.00
N THR A 498 51.54 16.14 19.42
CA THR A 498 50.61 15.40 20.29
C THR A 498 49.41 14.83 19.52
N ALA A 499 48.69 13.87 20.10
CA ALA A 499 47.50 13.28 19.48
C ALA A 499 46.40 14.32 19.22
N GLU A 500 46.18 15.24 20.16
CA GLU A 500 45.22 16.35 20.05
C GLU A 500 45.62 17.31 18.93
N GLN A 501 46.92 17.56 18.77
CA GLN A 501 47.46 18.37 17.68
C GLN A 501 47.27 17.68 16.32
N LYS A 502 47.62 16.39 16.19
CA LYS A 502 47.37 15.61 14.96
C LYS A 502 45.90 15.62 14.59
N LYS A 503 45.01 15.32 15.53
CA LYS A 503 43.56 15.32 15.35
C LYS A 503 43.01 16.69 14.92
N LYS A 504 43.49 17.78 15.54
CA LYS A 504 43.10 19.15 15.17
C LYS A 504 43.55 19.50 13.75
N ILE A 505 44.79 19.18 13.37
CA ILE A 505 45.29 19.42 12.01
C ILE A 505 44.57 18.53 11.00
N ALA A 506 44.34 17.25 11.31
CA ALA A 506 43.60 16.32 10.46
C ALA A 506 42.16 16.79 10.18
N GLY A 507 41.45 17.32 11.20
CA GLY A 507 40.14 17.95 11.01
C GLY A 507 40.20 19.18 10.10
N ILE A 508 41.22 20.04 10.24
CA ILE A 508 41.43 21.21 9.37
C ILE A 508 41.74 20.79 7.93
N VAL A 509 42.55 19.75 7.73
CA VAL A 509 42.86 19.19 6.40
C VAL A 509 41.59 18.63 5.75
N ALA A 510 40.87 17.75 6.45
CA ALA A 510 39.64 17.14 5.96
C ALA A 510 38.59 18.18 5.56
N ASN A 511 38.40 19.22 6.36
CA ASN A 511 37.41 20.26 6.08
C ASN A 511 37.81 21.17 4.90
N LYS A 512 39.11 21.37 4.64
CA LYS A 512 39.60 22.15 3.48
C LYS A 512 39.40 21.43 2.14
N ILE A 513 39.57 20.10 2.13
CA ILE A 513 39.49 19.27 0.91
C ILE A 513 38.10 18.67 0.69
N LYS A 514 37.15 18.91 1.60
CA LYS A 514 35.79 18.36 1.55
C LYS A 514 35.13 18.64 0.20
N ASP A 515 35.03 19.91 -0.18
CA ASP A 515 34.33 20.34 -1.39
C ASP A 515 35.12 20.00 -2.69
N GLU A 516 36.34 19.49 -2.57
CA GLU A 516 37.12 18.91 -3.66
C GLU A 516 36.75 17.43 -3.83
N LEU A 517 36.91 16.63 -2.77
CA LEU A 517 36.64 15.18 -2.80
C LEU A 517 35.15 14.86 -2.99
N GLU A 518 34.24 15.71 -2.51
CA GLU A 518 32.79 15.54 -2.67
C GLU A 518 32.36 15.58 -4.15
N LYS A 519 33.11 16.28 -5.03
CA LYS A 519 32.90 16.25 -6.49
C LYS A 519 33.21 14.89 -7.10
N GLU A 520 34.18 14.17 -6.53
CA GLU A 520 34.50 12.78 -6.88
C GLU A 520 33.63 11.75 -6.12
N LYS A 521 32.69 12.20 -5.26
CA LYS A 521 31.93 11.39 -4.31
C LYS A 521 32.80 10.62 -3.30
N LYS A 522 33.96 11.20 -2.96
CA LYS A 522 34.94 10.67 -2.00
C LYS A 522 34.98 11.51 -0.73
N PHE A 523 35.58 10.96 0.32
CA PHE A 523 35.87 11.65 1.58
C PHE A 523 37.11 11.04 2.26
N PRO A 524 37.80 11.79 3.14
CA PRO A 524 38.87 11.24 3.98
C PRO A 524 38.31 10.68 5.30
N LYS A 525 38.94 9.65 5.86
CA LYS A 525 38.77 9.30 7.28
C LYS A 525 39.79 10.13 8.09
N ILE A 526 39.38 10.79 9.18
CA ILE A 526 40.29 11.61 10.01
C ILE A 526 41.52 10.81 10.44
N GLU A 527 41.32 9.54 10.79
CA GLU A 527 42.35 8.60 11.21
C GLU A 527 43.40 8.29 10.14
N THR A 528 43.10 8.40 8.84
CA THR A 528 44.11 8.20 7.78
C THR A 528 44.96 9.44 7.58
N ILE A 529 44.39 10.64 7.78
CA ILE A 529 45.17 11.88 7.84
C ILE A 529 46.05 11.89 9.10
N GLU A 530 45.53 11.53 10.28
CA GLU A 530 46.32 11.44 11.53
C GLU A 530 47.52 10.48 11.39
N LYS A 531 47.36 9.35 10.67
CA LYS A 531 48.45 8.41 10.35
C LYS A 531 49.47 8.99 9.35
N ALA A 532 49.05 9.83 8.41
CA ALA A 532 49.93 10.50 7.45
C ALA A 532 50.70 11.70 8.05
N LEU A 533 50.22 12.27 9.17
CA LEU A 533 50.91 13.31 9.94
C LEU A 533 52.06 12.68 10.77
N THR A 534 53.16 12.32 10.11
CA THR A 534 54.35 11.73 10.74
C THR A 534 55.25 12.75 11.44
N ASN A 535 55.40 13.96 10.89
CA ASN A 535 56.29 14.99 11.44
C ASN A 535 55.68 15.72 12.67
N GLU A 536 56.52 16.31 13.52
CA GLU A 536 56.08 17.14 14.66
C GLU A 536 55.52 18.52 14.25
N VAL A 537 55.97 19.04 13.10
CA VAL A 537 55.51 20.30 12.51
C VAL A 537 55.50 20.15 10.99
N TYR A 538 54.42 20.58 10.35
CA TYR A 538 54.36 20.80 8.90
C TYR A 538 54.40 22.29 8.57
N ASN A 539 55.23 22.66 7.59
CA ASN A 539 55.38 24.01 7.08
C ASN A 539 54.77 24.17 5.69
N LYS A 540 54.76 25.40 5.17
CA LYS A 540 54.22 25.72 3.85
C LYS A 540 54.92 24.89 2.77
N ASP A 541 54.16 24.48 1.76
CA ASP A 541 54.58 23.69 0.61
C ASP A 541 55.08 22.27 0.93
N GLN A 542 55.06 21.83 2.20
CA GLN A 542 55.17 20.40 2.54
C GLN A 542 53.83 19.69 2.28
N GLU A 543 53.90 18.36 2.12
CA GLU A 543 52.76 17.53 1.68
C GLU A 543 52.55 16.31 2.59
N ILE A 544 51.33 15.78 2.57
CA ILE A 544 50.96 14.48 3.14
C ILE A 544 50.03 13.75 2.17
N THR A 545 50.19 12.43 2.06
CA THR A 545 49.33 11.57 1.25
C THR A 545 48.59 10.60 2.17
N PHE A 546 47.27 10.48 2.00
CA PHE A 546 46.43 9.59 2.80
C PHE A 546 45.33 8.94 1.97
N ASP A 547 44.81 7.83 2.49
CA ASP A 547 43.71 7.07 1.89
C ASP A 547 42.41 7.89 1.92
N VAL A 548 41.74 7.93 0.77
CA VAL A 548 40.37 8.45 0.62
C VAL A 548 39.41 7.30 0.30
N TYR A 549 38.15 7.52 0.62
CA TYR A 549 37.10 6.50 0.65
C TYR A 549 35.90 6.97 -0.16
N LYS A 550 35.16 6.02 -0.75
CA LYS A 550 33.81 6.27 -1.29
C LYS A 550 32.75 5.59 -0.43
N SER A 551 31.58 6.22 -0.37
CA SER A 551 30.42 5.63 0.29
C SER A 551 29.97 4.36 -0.45
N VAL A 552 29.53 3.36 0.30
CA VAL A 552 28.95 2.12 -0.22
C VAL A 552 27.66 1.78 0.51
N THR A 553 26.80 1.02 -0.17
CA THR A 553 25.58 0.43 0.37
C THR A 553 25.64 -1.05 0.07
N GLU A 554 25.47 -1.91 1.08
CA GLU A 554 25.42 -3.36 0.88
C GLU A 554 23.98 -3.82 0.63
N TYR A 555 23.80 -4.69 -0.37
CA TYR A 555 22.53 -5.10 -0.95
C TYR A 555 22.41 -6.62 -0.99
N LEU A 556 21.68 -7.18 -0.02
CA LEU A 556 21.48 -8.61 0.15
C LEU A 556 20.38 -9.16 -0.74
N TRP A 557 20.57 -10.38 -1.22
CA TRP A 557 19.55 -11.21 -1.85
C TRP A 557 19.53 -12.62 -1.23
N LEU A 558 18.49 -13.39 -1.54
CA LEU A 558 18.20 -14.69 -0.92
C LEU A 558 18.16 -15.80 -1.97
N LYS A 559 18.90 -16.88 -1.73
CA LYS A 559 18.74 -18.14 -2.46
C LYS A 559 18.04 -19.14 -1.55
N ALA A 560 16.90 -19.69 -1.94
CA ALA A 560 16.17 -20.68 -1.15
C ALA A 560 16.00 -22.00 -1.91
N GLU A 561 16.11 -23.12 -1.20
CA GLU A 561 16.00 -24.48 -1.73
C GLU A 561 15.17 -25.36 -0.78
N CYS A 562 14.32 -26.23 -1.34
CA CYS A 562 13.49 -27.16 -0.57
C CYS A 562 13.20 -28.44 -1.38
N THR A 563 13.20 -29.59 -0.74
CA THR A 563 12.80 -30.87 -1.35
C THR A 563 11.39 -31.23 -0.90
N GLY A 564 10.45 -31.30 -1.84
CA GLY A 564 9.04 -31.59 -1.56
C GLY A 564 8.70 -33.08 -1.49
N ASP A 565 7.44 -33.40 -1.77
CA ASP A 565 6.96 -34.75 -2.09
C ASP A 565 7.19 -35.12 -3.56
N ILE A 566 7.27 -34.13 -4.46
CA ILE A 566 7.26 -34.35 -5.92
C ILE A 566 8.56 -33.94 -6.59
N LYS A 567 9.16 -32.81 -6.20
CA LYS A 567 10.42 -32.32 -6.79
C LYS A 567 11.26 -31.49 -5.82
N LYS A 568 12.50 -31.20 -6.22
CA LYS A 568 13.28 -30.13 -5.60
C LYS A 568 12.86 -28.78 -6.19
N HIS A 569 12.70 -27.80 -5.31
CA HIS A 569 12.40 -26.40 -5.62
C HIS A 569 13.63 -25.56 -5.27
N ASN A 570 14.03 -24.68 -6.18
CA ASN A 570 15.08 -23.70 -5.95
C ASN A 570 14.57 -22.34 -6.44
N GLY A 571 14.91 -21.25 -5.77
CA GLY A 571 14.56 -19.90 -6.20
C GLY A 571 15.57 -18.86 -5.74
N GLU A 572 15.73 -17.82 -6.55
CA GLU A 572 16.49 -16.61 -6.21
C GLU A 572 15.50 -15.47 -6.01
N PHE A 573 15.55 -14.81 -4.85
CA PHE A 573 14.60 -13.81 -4.40
C PHE A 573 15.35 -12.54 -3.98
N LEU A 574 14.70 -11.38 -4.10
CA LEU A 574 15.30 -10.05 -3.92
C LEU A 574 16.44 -9.70 -4.92
N LYS A 575 16.77 -10.61 -5.85
CA LYS A 575 17.86 -10.48 -6.83
C LYS A 575 17.46 -9.67 -8.08
N LYS A 576 16.97 -8.44 -7.87
CA LYS A 576 16.59 -7.49 -8.93
C LYS A 576 16.79 -6.07 -8.42
N ASP A 577 17.24 -5.14 -9.27
CA ASP A 577 17.36 -3.74 -8.90
C ASP A 577 16.02 -3.16 -8.41
N GLY A 578 16.09 -2.37 -7.32
CA GLY A 578 14.92 -1.92 -6.56
C GLY A 578 14.28 -2.96 -5.62
N ALA A 579 14.76 -4.21 -5.61
CA ALA A 579 14.18 -5.30 -4.80
C ALA A 579 15.18 -5.98 -3.83
N TYR A 580 16.45 -5.58 -3.83
CA TYR A 580 17.45 -6.04 -2.85
C TYR A 580 17.12 -5.55 -1.43
N PHE A 581 17.68 -6.22 -0.42
CA PHE A 581 17.60 -5.79 0.98
C PHE A 581 18.85 -5.00 1.39
N GLU A 582 18.70 -3.77 1.86
CA GLU A 582 19.83 -2.91 2.24
C GLU A 582 20.30 -3.15 3.70
N ILE A 583 21.61 -3.31 3.90
CA ILE A 583 22.22 -3.17 5.23
C ILE A 583 22.39 -1.68 5.51
N GLY A 584 21.38 -1.10 6.17
CA GLY A 584 21.32 0.34 6.44
C GLY A 584 22.12 0.79 7.66
N LYS A 585 22.11 2.10 7.93
CA LYS A 585 22.47 2.64 9.25
C LYS A 585 21.33 2.47 10.24
N LYS A 586 21.67 2.27 11.53
CA LYS A 586 20.69 2.30 12.62
C LYS A 586 20.02 3.67 12.64
N CYS A 587 18.73 3.72 12.98
CA CYS A 587 18.05 4.99 12.97
C CYS A 587 18.63 6.00 13.96
N GLU A 588 19.16 7.10 13.42
CA GLU A 588 19.77 8.18 14.17
C GLU A 588 18.75 9.22 14.69
N CYS A 589 17.51 9.30 14.20
CA CYS A 589 16.54 10.35 14.60
C CYS A 589 16.37 10.49 16.13
N GLU A 590 16.23 9.37 16.86
CA GLU A 590 16.14 9.41 18.32
C GLU A 590 17.45 9.92 18.95
N ALA A 591 18.61 9.49 18.45
CA ALA A 591 19.90 9.93 18.92
C ALA A 591 20.17 11.42 18.62
N ARG A 592 19.75 11.92 17.45
CA ARG A 592 19.82 13.33 17.04
C ARG A 592 18.95 14.21 17.94
N ILE A 593 17.70 13.83 18.17
CA ILE A 593 16.79 14.57 19.08
C ILE A 593 17.31 14.54 20.52
N ARG A 594 17.77 13.39 21.02
CA ARG A 594 18.37 13.28 22.37
C ARG A 594 19.65 14.10 22.52
N ALA A 595 20.53 14.08 21.53
CA ALA A 595 21.75 14.89 21.51
C ALA A 595 21.44 16.38 21.54
N PHE A 596 20.40 16.82 20.82
CA PHE A 596 19.90 18.20 20.88
C PHE A 596 19.36 18.55 22.28
N MET A 597 18.55 17.68 22.89
CA MET A 597 18.04 17.88 24.26
C MET A 597 19.17 17.96 25.31
N ARG A 598 20.21 17.14 25.17
CA ARG A 598 21.39 17.15 26.06
C ARG A 598 22.25 18.40 25.85
N MET A 599 22.51 18.78 24.59
CA MET A 599 23.18 20.04 24.23
C MET A 599 22.44 21.28 24.78
N LEU A 600 21.11 21.24 24.81
CA LEU A 600 20.25 22.28 25.41
C LEU A 600 20.43 22.34 26.93
N ARG A 601 20.43 21.21 27.65
CA ARG A 601 20.71 21.16 29.10
C ARG A 601 22.05 21.80 29.49
N VAL A 602 23.10 21.62 28.68
CA VAL A 602 24.40 22.30 28.91
C VAL A 602 24.27 23.82 28.73
N GLY A 603 23.43 24.29 27.81
CA GLY A 603 23.17 25.71 27.61
C GLY A 603 22.45 26.35 28.80
N GLU A 604 21.40 25.69 29.28
CA GLU A 604 20.59 26.14 30.41
C GLU A 604 21.23 25.84 31.79
N GLY A 605 22.42 25.24 31.84
CA GLY A 605 23.15 24.92 33.09
C GLY A 605 22.54 23.79 33.92
N THR A 606 21.81 22.87 33.29
CA THR A 606 20.94 21.86 33.92
C THR A 606 21.33 20.41 33.55
N GLU A 607 22.63 20.14 33.54
CA GLU A 607 23.20 18.81 33.31
C GLU A 607 22.94 17.84 34.47
N GLY A 608 22.71 16.56 34.16
CA GLY A 608 22.45 15.50 35.15
C GLY A 608 21.15 15.67 35.96
N GLU A 609 20.94 14.78 36.92
CA GLU A 609 19.66 14.65 37.67
C GLU A 609 19.20 15.94 38.35
N LYS A 610 20.14 16.74 38.88
CA LYS A 610 19.82 18.02 39.54
C LYS A 610 19.22 19.05 38.57
N GLY A 611 19.43 18.91 37.26
CA GLY A 611 18.78 19.76 36.25
C GLY A 611 17.26 19.73 36.35
N TYR A 612 16.68 18.54 36.57
CA TYR A 612 15.22 18.37 36.65
C TYR A 612 14.59 19.08 37.86
N THR A 613 15.34 19.28 38.95
CA THR A 613 14.92 20.02 40.15
C THR A 613 15.30 21.51 40.14
N THR A 614 16.00 22.00 39.11
CA THR A 614 16.58 23.37 39.10
C THR A 614 15.60 24.44 38.62
N GLN A 615 15.44 25.50 39.40
CA GLN A 615 14.74 26.74 39.01
C GLN A 615 15.74 27.81 38.54
N TYR A 616 15.23 28.83 37.86
CA TYR A 616 15.92 30.11 37.68
C TYR A 616 16.55 30.60 38.99
N SER A 617 17.79 31.09 38.95
CA SER A 617 18.74 31.30 40.07
C SER A 617 19.55 30.08 40.57
N GLY A 618 19.26 28.86 40.10
CA GLY A 618 19.93 27.63 40.57
C GLY A 618 19.34 27.03 41.85
N THR A 619 18.33 27.67 42.46
CA THR A 619 17.56 27.10 43.58
C THR A 619 16.81 25.83 43.15
N GLN A 620 16.46 24.98 44.11
CA GLN A 620 15.86 23.66 43.82
C GLN A 620 14.42 23.59 44.31
N PHE A 621 13.56 22.88 43.58
CA PHE A 621 12.17 22.56 43.98
C PHE A 621 11.97 21.05 44.17
N SER A 622 10.98 20.67 44.98
CA SER A 622 10.71 19.27 45.37
C SER A 622 9.34 18.73 44.96
N ASP A 623 8.34 19.60 44.75
CA ASP A 623 7.03 19.20 44.22
C ASP A 623 7.13 18.96 42.70
N MET A 624 7.12 17.68 42.31
CA MET A 624 7.14 17.24 40.91
C MET A 624 5.75 16.99 40.33
N THR A 625 4.66 17.24 41.07
CA THR A 625 3.28 16.99 40.57
C THR A 625 2.84 17.98 39.49
N LYS A 626 3.60 19.08 39.33
CA LYS A 626 3.36 20.18 38.39
C LYS A 626 4.62 21.01 38.23
N HIS A 627 4.65 21.87 37.23
CA HIS A 627 5.62 22.97 37.17
C HIS A 627 5.50 23.84 38.45
N PRO A 628 6.60 24.36 39.03
CA PRO A 628 6.55 25.12 40.28
C PRO A 628 5.85 26.49 40.16
N GLU A 629 5.80 27.06 38.94
CA GLU A 629 5.09 28.30 38.55
C GLU A 629 5.51 29.61 39.25
N ASN A 630 6.39 29.51 40.25
CA ASN A 630 7.13 30.60 40.90
C ASN A 630 7.77 31.55 39.88
N VAL A 631 7.87 32.84 40.24
CA VAL A 631 8.76 33.81 39.58
C VAL A 631 9.86 34.16 40.56
N ILE A 632 11.11 34.09 40.10
CA ILE A 632 12.29 34.36 40.89
C ILE A 632 13.04 35.52 40.25
N THR A 633 13.44 36.49 41.06
CA THR A 633 14.26 37.64 40.66
C THR A 633 15.73 37.38 41.00
N ALA A 634 16.62 37.56 40.04
CA ALA A 634 18.06 37.35 40.20
C ALA A 634 18.82 38.40 39.37
N GLY A 635 19.53 39.31 40.04
CA GLY A 635 19.99 40.55 39.40
C GLY A 635 18.81 41.38 38.88
N ASP A 636 19.00 42.03 37.73
CA ASP A 636 17.99 42.89 37.09
C ASP A 636 16.85 42.11 36.41
N TYR A 637 16.88 40.78 36.44
CA TYR A 637 15.98 39.91 35.68
C TYR A 637 15.06 39.11 36.59
N SER A 638 13.84 38.85 36.11
CA SER A 638 12.87 37.98 36.78
C SER A 638 12.31 36.95 35.81
N SER A 639 12.33 35.67 36.21
CA SER A 639 11.91 34.56 35.36
C SER A 639 11.22 33.45 36.16
N SER A 640 10.40 32.67 35.47
CA SER A 640 9.69 31.49 36.00
C SER A 640 10.24 30.18 35.46
N ALA A 641 11.46 30.19 34.94
CA ALA A 641 12.07 29.03 34.32
C ALA A 641 12.34 27.92 35.36
N ALA A 642 11.98 26.69 35.03
CA ALA A 642 12.25 25.53 35.88
C ALA A 642 12.46 24.23 35.10
N GLY A 643 13.16 23.29 35.74
CA GLY A 643 13.46 21.98 35.20
C GLY A 643 14.63 21.96 34.22
N ALA A 644 14.92 20.76 33.69
CA ALA A 644 16.05 20.50 32.80
C ALA A 644 16.01 21.27 31.47
N TYR A 645 14.85 21.81 31.10
CA TYR A 645 14.67 22.60 29.88
C TYR A 645 14.24 24.04 30.17
N GLN A 646 14.41 24.50 31.43
CA GLN A 646 14.09 25.86 31.89
C GLN A 646 12.74 26.37 31.38
N ILE A 647 11.74 25.48 31.45
CA ILE A 647 10.39 25.71 30.93
C ILE A 647 9.76 26.87 31.69
N MET A 648 9.13 27.80 30.98
CA MET A 648 8.44 28.93 31.59
C MET A 648 7.01 28.57 31.98
N ARG A 649 6.50 29.14 33.09
CA ARG A 649 5.13 28.89 33.57
C ARG A 649 4.04 29.10 32.52
N TYR A 650 4.22 30.08 31.62
CA TYR A 650 3.29 30.33 30.53
C TYR A 650 3.40 29.29 29.41
N THR A 651 4.59 28.76 29.11
CA THR A 651 4.74 27.61 28.20
C THR A 651 4.05 26.37 28.78
N TRP A 652 4.17 26.14 30.09
CA TRP A 652 3.45 25.08 30.80
C TRP A 652 1.92 25.27 30.74
N TRP A 653 1.40 26.47 30.98
CA TRP A 653 -0.04 26.77 30.84
C TRP A 653 -0.53 26.53 29.41
N TRP A 654 0.20 27.00 28.39
CA TRP A 654 -0.14 26.79 26.98
C TRP A 654 -0.15 25.31 26.59
N LEU A 655 0.78 24.50 27.11
CA LEU A 655 0.78 23.04 26.92
C LEU A 655 -0.41 22.33 27.62
N LYS A 656 -1.08 23.00 28.57
CA LYS A 656 -2.36 22.57 29.18
C LYS A 656 -3.59 23.18 28.49
N GLY A 657 -3.45 23.70 27.27
CA GLY A 657 -4.57 24.25 26.50
C GLY A 657 -5.11 25.59 27.03
N GLU A 658 -4.40 26.28 27.92
CA GLU A 658 -4.79 27.61 28.39
C GLU A 658 -4.42 28.67 27.35
N GLN A 659 -5.40 29.44 26.87
CA GLN A 659 -5.11 30.62 26.05
C GLN A 659 -4.32 31.65 26.86
N LEU A 660 -3.37 32.33 26.20
CA LEU A 660 -2.54 33.38 26.77
C LEU A 660 -2.84 34.75 26.15
N THR A 661 -2.78 35.80 26.98
CA THR A 661 -2.69 37.18 26.49
C THR A 661 -1.29 37.47 25.96
N LYS A 662 -1.13 38.60 25.23
CA LYS A 662 0.17 39.08 24.74
C LYS A 662 1.21 39.30 25.86
N ASP A 663 0.76 39.51 27.10
CA ASP A 663 1.62 39.67 28.29
C ASP A 663 1.98 38.33 28.96
N ASN A 664 1.72 37.19 28.32
CA ASN A 664 1.89 35.83 28.87
C ASN A 664 1.10 35.58 30.18
N LYS A 665 -0.09 36.18 30.33
CA LYS A 665 -1.06 35.89 31.40
C LYS A 665 -2.14 34.95 30.85
N LYS A 666 -2.77 34.12 31.69
CA LYS A 666 -3.94 33.32 31.28
C LYS A 666 -5.09 34.23 30.83
N ALA A 667 -5.74 33.90 29.72
CA ALA A 667 -6.93 34.60 29.22
C ALA A 667 -8.24 34.10 29.85
N GLY A 668 -8.20 33.00 30.62
CA GLY A 668 -9.40 32.38 31.22
C GLY A 668 -10.18 31.47 30.27
N VAL A 669 -9.62 31.16 29.09
CA VAL A 669 -10.20 30.26 28.08
C VAL A 669 -9.33 29.00 27.98
N TYR A 670 -9.97 27.83 28.08
CA TYR A 670 -9.34 26.51 27.92
C TYR A 670 -9.81 25.86 26.62
N GLU A 671 -8.86 25.31 25.87
CA GLU A 671 -9.10 24.60 24.61
C GLU A 671 -8.55 23.17 24.69
N GLU A 672 -9.46 22.19 24.82
CA GLU A 672 -9.11 20.76 24.92
C GLU A 672 -8.30 20.25 23.70
N ALA A 673 -8.46 20.86 22.53
CA ALA A 673 -7.68 20.54 21.33
C ALA A 673 -6.19 20.92 21.44
N HIS A 674 -5.87 21.91 22.28
CA HIS A 674 -4.51 22.40 22.56
C HIS A 674 -3.96 21.91 23.90
N ASP A 675 -4.70 21.08 24.65
CA ASP A 675 -4.22 20.42 25.86
C ASP A 675 -3.29 19.24 25.49
N TYR A 676 -2.07 19.59 25.08
CA TYR A 676 -1.03 18.64 24.69
C TYR A 676 -0.60 17.73 25.85
N ILE A 677 -0.63 18.25 27.08
CA ILE A 677 -0.36 17.47 28.29
C ILE A 677 -1.37 16.34 28.47
N LYS A 678 -2.67 16.60 28.27
CA LYS A 678 -3.71 15.56 28.26
C LYS A 678 -3.58 14.63 27.04
N LYS A 679 -3.35 15.19 25.84
CA LYS A 679 -3.24 14.45 24.58
C LYS A 679 -2.11 13.43 24.56
N TYR A 680 -0.98 13.75 25.19
CA TYR A 680 0.21 12.89 25.23
C TYR A 680 0.47 12.26 26.62
N SER A 681 -0.51 12.31 27.53
CA SER A 681 -0.44 11.69 28.87
C SER A 681 0.80 12.09 29.67
N VAL A 682 1.03 13.40 29.82
CA VAL A 682 2.15 14.00 30.56
C VAL A 682 1.62 14.78 31.78
N PRO A 683 1.09 14.10 32.81
CA PRO A 683 0.24 14.73 33.84
C PRO A 683 0.99 15.65 34.81
N ASP A 684 2.29 15.40 34.99
CA ASP A 684 3.13 15.95 36.06
C ASP A 684 4.38 16.66 35.50
N PHE A 685 5.39 16.90 36.35
CA PHE A 685 6.65 17.56 35.99
C PHE A 685 7.87 16.75 36.45
N THR A 686 7.74 15.42 36.55
CA THR A 686 8.86 14.49 36.78
C THR A 686 9.88 14.50 35.64
N ALA A 687 11.04 13.85 35.81
CA ALA A 687 12.10 13.85 34.79
C ALA A 687 11.67 13.32 33.41
N GLU A 688 10.93 12.19 33.36
CA GLU A 688 10.35 11.69 32.10
C GLU A 688 9.36 12.71 31.51
N SER A 689 8.49 13.32 32.34
CA SER A 689 7.55 14.33 31.89
C SER A 689 8.24 15.58 31.34
N GLN A 690 9.32 16.05 31.97
CA GLN A 690 10.09 17.20 31.47
C GLN A 690 10.75 16.91 30.11
N ASP A 691 11.31 15.71 29.92
CA ASP A 691 11.83 15.30 28.61
C ASP A 691 10.72 15.29 27.55
N LYS A 692 9.53 14.77 27.87
CA LYS A 692 8.35 14.78 26.99
C LYS A 692 7.85 16.19 26.70
N LEU A 693 7.83 17.09 27.69
CA LEU A 693 7.46 18.49 27.51
C LEU A 693 8.43 19.20 26.55
N CYS A 694 9.74 18.89 26.59
CA CYS A 694 10.69 19.39 25.60
C CYS A 694 10.33 18.93 24.17
N ILE A 695 9.96 17.65 23.98
CA ILE A 695 9.47 17.15 22.69
C ILE A 695 8.20 17.87 22.24
N LEU A 696 7.25 18.15 23.14
CA LEU A 696 6.02 18.88 22.82
C LEU A 696 6.28 20.35 22.43
N ILE A 697 7.24 21.00 23.09
CA ILE A 697 7.70 22.36 22.72
C ILE A 697 8.29 22.35 21.31
N LEU A 698 9.21 21.42 21.01
CA LEU A 698 9.81 21.27 19.68
C LEU A 698 8.77 20.91 18.61
N LYS A 699 7.77 20.07 18.93
CA LYS A 699 6.75 19.63 17.97
C LYS A 699 5.70 20.71 17.67
N HIS A 700 5.13 21.33 18.71
CA HIS A 700 3.94 22.17 18.56
C HIS A 700 4.21 23.67 18.69
N LYS A 701 5.11 24.08 19.60
CA LYS A 701 5.42 25.51 19.80
C LYS A 701 6.51 26.01 18.85
N ARG A 702 7.43 25.13 18.46
CA ARG A 702 8.56 25.37 17.56
C ARG A 702 8.55 24.42 16.36
N ALA A 703 7.34 24.23 15.80
CA ALA A 703 7.09 23.39 14.65
C ALA A 703 8.03 23.74 13.47
N GLY A 704 8.75 22.72 12.98
CA GLY A 704 9.87 22.87 12.03
C GLY A 704 11.23 22.52 12.63
N SER A 705 11.41 22.66 13.95
CA SER A 705 12.64 22.23 14.63
C SER A 705 12.91 20.72 14.54
N LEU A 706 11.91 19.88 14.81
CA LEU A 706 12.06 18.42 14.75
C LEU A 706 12.46 17.90 13.35
N PRO A 707 11.82 18.31 12.23
CA PRO A 707 12.28 17.97 10.89
C PRO A 707 13.75 18.33 10.60
N LEU A 708 14.22 19.50 11.05
CA LEU A 708 15.62 19.90 10.87
C LEU A 708 16.56 19.03 11.72
N ILE A 709 16.22 18.78 12.99
CA ILE A 709 17.03 17.94 13.89
C ILE A 709 17.08 16.49 13.37
N THR A 710 15.97 15.91 12.90
CA THR A 710 15.98 14.55 12.32
C THR A 710 16.73 14.49 10.99
N LYS A 711 16.73 15.56 10.17
CA LYS A 711 17.58 15.73 8.98
C LYS A 711 19.04 16.12 9.30
N ASN A 712 19.43 16.24 10.59
CA ASN A 712 20.74 16.67 11.12
C ASN A 712 21.15 18.12 10.76
N GLN A 713 20.18 18.96 10.41
CA GLN A 713 20.31 20.39 10.12
C GLN A 713 20.23 21.19 11.43
N VAL A 714 21.17 20.91 12.34
CA VAL A 714 21.12 21.37 13.73
C VAL A 714 21.40 22.86 13.85
N LYS A 715 22.31 23.39 13.02
CA LYS A 715 22.59 24.82 12.94
C LYS A 715 21.31 25.59 12.57
N GLU A 716 20.59 25.11 11.58
CA GLU A 716 19.33 25.68 11.10
C GLU A 716 18.24 25.56 12.17
N ALA A 717 18.17 24.42 12.88
CA ALA A 717 17.23 24.24 14.00
C ALA A 717 17.50 25.22 15.16
N LEU A 718 18.76 25.50 15.48
CA LEU A 718 19.17 26.51 16.47
C LEU A 718 18.82 27.93 15.99
N GLU A 719 19.21 28.27 14.77
CA GLU A 719 19.02 29.60 14.18
C GLU A 719 17.55 29.96 13.99
N GLN A 720 16.73 29.06 13.46
CA GLN A 720 15.34 29.35 13.10
C GLN A 720 14.35 29.14 14.26
N TYR A 721 14.65 28.24 15.21
CA TYR A 721 13.67 27.80 16.20
C TYR A 721 14.18 27.80 17.66
N GLY A 722 15.30 27.13 17.94
CA GLY A 722 15.78 26.92 19.32
C GLY A 722 16.08 28.23 20.04
N SER A 723 16.78 29.14 19.38
CA SER A 723 17.13 30.48 19.88
C SER A 723 15.94 31.41 20.15
N TYR A 724 14.71 31.05 19.76
CA TYR A 724 13.48 31.79 20.09
C TYR A 724 12.71 31.23 21.29
N GLU A 725 13.12 30.08 21.84
CA GLU A 725 12.52 29.49 23.04
C GLU A 725 13.50 29.49 24.23
N TRP A 726 14.77 29.19 23.97
CA TRP A 726 15.81 29.04 24.98
C TRP A 726 16.88 30.11 24.81
N ALA A 727 17.05 30.95 25.83
CA ALA A 727 17.93 32.12 25.74
C ALA A 727 19.42 31.77 25.70
N SER A 728 19.81 30.57 26.17
CA SER A 728 21.18 30.08 26.07
C SER A 728 21.61 29.64 24.67
N LEU A 729 20.68 29.49 23.71
CA LEU A 729 20.96 28.91 22.41
C LEU A 729 21.37 29.96 21.35
N PRO A 730 22.34 29.63 20.47
CA PRO A 730 22.78 30.53 19.41
C PRO A 730 21.75 30.65 18.27
N PRO A 731 21.64 31.83 17.62
CA PRO A 731 22.23 33.11 18.01
C PRO A 731 21.50 33.68 19.22
N GLY A 732 22.22 34.17 20.24
CA GLY A 732 21.60 34.70 21.46
C GLY A 732 20.70 35.91 21.17
N ARG A 733 19.38 35.74 21.34
CA ARG A 733 18.37 36.77 20.96
C ARG A 733 17.96 37.73 22.07
N TYR A 734 18.25 37.40 23.33
CA TYR A 734 17.66 38.04 24.50
C TYR A 734 18.65 38.88 25.34
N GLY A 735 19.86 39.15 24.84
CA GLY A 735 20.92 39.87 25.56
C GLY A 735 21.56 39.09 26.73
N GLN A 736 20.95 37.99 27.16
CA GLN A 736 21.51 37.05 28.12
C GLN A 736 22.71 36.28 27.55
N PRO A 737 23.62 35.74 28.39
CA PRO A 737 24.73 34.91 27.93
C PRO A 737 24.23 33.66 27.17
N ALA A 738 24.67 33.52 25.92
CA ALA A 738 24.35 32.40 25.05
C ALA A 738 25.61 31.65 24.62
N GLN A 739 25.46 30.36 24.31
CA GLN A 739 26.52 29.55 23.72
C GLN A 739 26.89 30.08 22.32
N THR A 740 28.15 29.92 21.91
CA THR A 740 28.52 30.13 20.50
C THR A 740 27.98 28.98 19.64
N MET A 741 27.73 29.24 18.35
CA MET A 741 27.27 28.19 17.42
C MET A 741 28.24 27.01 17.38
N THR A 742 29.55 27.28 17.34
CA THR A 742 30.60 26.24 17.38
C THR A 742 30.50 25.39 18.64
N ALA A 743 30.41 25.99 19.83
CA ALA A 743 30.36 25.25 21.09
C ALA A 743 29.05 24.45 21.28
N ALA A 744 27.94 24.91 20.68
CA ALA A 744 26.70 24.15 20.63
C ALA A 744 26.84 22.92 19.72
N LEU A 745 27.36 23.09 18.50
CA LEU A 745 27.57 21.99 17.55
C LEU A 745 28.58 20.95 18.07
N GLU A 746 29.70 21.36 18.67
CA GLU A 746 30.68 20.44 19.29
C GLU A 746 30.07 19.58 20.41
N LYS A 747 29.16 20.14 21.21
CA LYS A 747 28.42 19.41 22.24
C LYS A 747 27.39 18.47 21.64
N TYR A 748 26.67 18.92 20.61
CA TYR A 748 25.73 18.08 19.87
C TYR A 748 26.43 16.85 19.28
N ASP A 749 27.55 17.02 18.57
CA ASP A 749 28.27 15.91 17.94
C ASP A 749 28.83 14.92 18.98
N LYS A 750 29.32 15.43 20.12
CA LYS A 750 29.71 14.60 21.27
C LYS A 750 28.52 13.76 21.76
N PHE A 751 27.38 14.37 22.07
CA PHE A 751 26.22 13.66 22.59
C PHE A 751 25.61 12.72 21.55
N LEU A 752 25.59 13.08 20.27
CA LEU A 752 25.14 12.20 19.19
C LEU A 752 25.96 10.91 19.15
N LYS A 753 27.29 11.00 19.32
CA LYS A 753 28.15 9.81 19.42
C LYS A 753 27.83 8.96 20.65
N GLU A 754 27.55 9.57 21.80
CA GLU A 754 27.15 8.85 23.03
C GLU A 754 25.79 8.16 22.87
N GLU A 755 24.78 8.85 22.34
CA GLU A 755 23.43 8.32 22.11
C GLU A 755 23.41 7.17 21.09
N LEU A 756 24.20 7.28 20.02
CA LEU A 756 24.38 6.18 19.06
C LEU A 756 25.06 4.97 19.70
N GLY A 757 26.01 5.20 20.61
CA GLY A 757 26.62 4.19 21.49
C GLY A 757 25.67 3.64 22.57
N GLY A 758 24.54 4.29 22.81
CA GLY A 758 23.52 3.88 23.79
C GLY A 758 23.63 4.53 25.18
N THR A 759 24.54 5.48 25.37
CA THR A 759 24.75 6.23 26.61
C THR A 759 23.92 7.52 26.61
N THR A 760 23.05 7.68 27.61
CA THR A 760 22.14 8.83 27.76
C THR A 760 21.96 9.18 29.24
N ASP A 761 21.76 10.47 29.56
CA ASP A 761 21.34 10.97 30.88
C ASP A 761 19.90 11.52 30.85
N LEU A 762 19.09 11.03 29.89
CA LEU A 762 17.68 11.36 29.68
C LEU A 762 16.76 10.23 30.16
N HIS A 763 15.63 10.61 30.76
CA HIS A 763 14.58 9.69 31.24
C HIS A 763 13.57 9.33 30.14
N LEU A 764 13.60 10.03 29.00
CA LEU A 764 12.85 9.70 27.79
C LEU A 764 13.06 8.24 27.39
N LYS A 765 11.98 7.52 27.04
CA LYS A 765 12.04 6.11 26.64
C LYS A 765 12.45 5.92 25.17
N LYS A 766 13.00 4.76 24.82
CA LYS A 766 13.33 4.40 23.43
C LYS A 766 12.03 4.09 22.66
N GLY A 767 11.94 4.49 21.39
CA GLY A 767 10.72 4.36 20.59
C GLY A 767 9.76 5.56 20.66
N PHE A 768 10.14 6.64 21.36
CA PHE A 768 9.28 7.80 21.63
C PHE A 768 8.77 8.51 20.36
N LEU A 769 9.44 8.37 19.21
CA LEU A 769 8.98 8.97 17.96
C LEU A 769 7.54 8.53 17.60
N LYS A 770 7.17 7.29 17.95
CA LYS A 770 5.80 6.77 17.75
C LYS A 770 4.79 7.41 18.71
N GLU A 771 5.17 7.62 19.97
CA GLU A 771 4.34 8.28 21.00
C GLU A 771 3.96 9.71 20.58
N PHE A 772 4.90 10.45 19.98
CA PHE A 772 4.68 11.83 19.55
C PHE A 772 4.26 11.98 18.08
N GLY A 773 4.08 10.88 17.33
CA GLY A 773 3.80 10.93 15.89
C GLY A 773 4.83 11.75 15.12
N ILE A 774 6.12 11.47 15.33
CA ILE A 774 7.25 12.11 14.68
C ILE A 774 7.70 11.19 13.54
N GLN A 775 7.43 11.58 12.30
CA GLN A 775 7.98 10.90 11.12
C GLN A 775 9.52 11.07 11.09
N CYS A 776 10.19 10.10 10.49
CA CYS A 776 11.64 9.99 10.53
C CYS A 776 12.17 9.19 9.33
N ASN A 777 13.09 9.79 8.59
CA ASN A 777 13.59 9.28 7.31
C ASN A 777 14.92 8.51 7.44
N CYS A 778 15.17 7.91 8.61
CA CYS A 778 16.26 6.95 8.81
C CYS A 778 16.17 5.79 7.81
N GLY A 779 17.30 5.40 7.22
CA GLY A 779 17.32 4.31 6.23
C GLY A 779 16.75 4.69 4.86
N LYS A 780 16.21 5.90 4.67
CA LYS A 780 15.98 6.49 3.35
C LYS A 780 17.29 7.10 2.82
N ILE A 781 18.28 6.25 2.54
CA ILE A 781 19.33 6.58 1.58
C ILE A 781 18.66 6.54 0.18
N GLY A 782 19.00 7.47 -0.70
CA GLY A 782 18.17 7.77 -1.88
C GLY A 782 17.97 6.58 -2.83
N GLY A 783 16.74 6.06 -2.93
CA GLY A 783 16.39 4.95 -3.82
C GLY A 783 14.88 4.74 -3.97
N SER A 784 14.16 4.63 -2.84
CA SER A 784 12.69 4.53 -2.82
C SER A 784 12.10 5.29 -1.65
N SER A 785 11.33 6.34 -1.92
CA SER A 785 10.46 6.92 -0.89
C SER A 785 9.23 6.03 -0.71
N GLU A 786 8.85 5.76 0.53
CA GLU A 786 7.49 5.30 0.83
C GLU A 786 6.49 6.35 0.33
N TRP A 787 5.41 5.89 -0.29
CA TRP A 787 4.35 6.75 -0.82
C TRP A 787 3.63 7.51 0.29
N HIS A 788 3.28 8.77 0.03
CA HIS A 788 2.29 9.52 0.79
C HIS A 788 1.18 9.97 -0.15
N ASN A 789 -0.06 10.04 0.34
CA ASN A 789 -1.15 10.59 -0.46
C ASN A 789 -1.05 12.13 -0.56
N PRO A 790 -1.46 12.74 -1.69
CA PRO A 790 -1.40 14.19 -1.88
C PRO A 790 -2.35 14.97 -0.95
N LEU A 791 -3.36 14.30 -0.38
CA LEU A 791 -4.40 14.81 0.53
C LEU A 791 -4.69 13.78 1.62
N ASP A 792 -5.21 14.23 2.77
CA ASP A 792 -5.71 13.34 3.83
C ASP A 792 -7.02 12.62 3.45
N ASN A 793 -7.89 13.28 2.68
CA ASN A 793 -9.15 12.70 2.18
C ASN A 793 -9.03 12.39 0.68
N MET A 794 -8.78 11.13 0.35
CA MET A 794 -8.57 10.68 -1.02
C MET A 794 -9.90 10.25 -1.66
N GLU A 795 -10.70 11.20 -2.10
CA GLU A 795 -11.99 10.93 -2.78
C GLU A 795 -12.06 11.65 -4.13
N LEU A 796 -12.65 11.02 -5.16
CA LEU A 796 -12.92 11.72 -6.42
C LEU A 796 -13.96 12.82 -6.22
N ARG A 797 -13.69 14.01 -6.77
CA ARG A 797 -14.71 15.07 -6.86
C ARG A 797 -15.90 14.59 -7.68
N GLY A 798 -17.10 14.73 -7.15
CA GLY A 798 -18.32 14.53 -7.93
C GLY A 798 -18.65 15.70 -8.84
N TRP A 799 -18.90 15.40 -10.11
CA TRP A 799 -19.56 16.35 -11.01
C TRP A 799 -21.06 16.41 -10.72
N TYR A 800 -21.58 17.63 -10.66
CA TYR A 800 -23.01 17.92 -10.55
C TYR A 800 -23.58 18.35 -11.90
N SER A 801 -24.77 17.86 -12.22
CA SER A 801 -25.74 18.53 -13.11
C SER A 801 -27.09 18.61 -12.40
N ASP A 802 -28.08 19.28 -13.01
CA ASP A 802 -29.42 19.46 -12.44
C ASP A 802 -30.16 18.13 -12.12
N THR A 803 -29.67 17.00 -12.66
CA THR A 803 -30.30 15.68 -12.54
C THR A 803 -29.33 14.54 -12.18
N GLN A 804 -28.01 14.77 -12.11
CA GLN A 804 -27.04 13.67 -11.98
C GLN A 804 -25.78 14.02 -11.16
N TRP A 805 -25.39 13.09 -10.29
CA TRP A 805 -24.10 13.00 -9.59
C TRP A 805 -23.18 12.03 -10.35
N SER A 806 -21.93 12.42 -10.60
CA SER A 806 -20.97 11.61 -11.38
C SER A 806 -19.50 11.81 -10.96
N PRO A 807 -18.99 11.12 -9.92
CA PRO A 807 -17.56 11.16 -9.53
C PRO A 807 -16.63 10.50 -10.55
N GLY A 808 -17.10 9.50 -11.31
CA GLY A 808 -16.32 8.90 -12.41
C GLY A 808 -15.95 9.88 -13.53
N LYS A 809 -16.57 11.07 -13.60
CA LYS A 809 -16.14 12.17 -14.50
C LYS A 809 -14.86 12.89 -14.03
N SER A 810 -14.31 12.55 -12.87
CA SER A 810 -13.07 13.12 -12.34
C SER A 810 -11.91 12.10 -12.20
N ASP A 811 -12.13 10.84 -12.61
CA ASP A 811 -11.07 9.86 -12.85
C ASP A 811 -10.32 10.15 -14.16
N TYR A 812 -9.25 9.42 -14.45
CA TYR A 812 -8.51 9.41 -15.70
C TYR A 812 -9.28 8.66 -16.80
N HIS A 813 -9.80 9.36 -17.81
CA HIS A 813 -10.57 8.78 -18.92
C HIS A 813 -10.57 9.63 -20.18
N GLY A 814 -10.89 9.02 -21.33
CA GLY A 814 -11.22 9.74 -22.56
C GLY A 814 -12.59 10.42 -22.45
N ARG A 815 -12.70 11.66 -22.91
CA ARG A 815 -13.92 12.47 -22.91
C ARG A 815 -14.31 12.83 -24.35
N THR A 816 -15.59 13.04 -24.63
CA THR A 816 -16.04 13.55 -25.93
C THR A 816 -15.55 15.00 -26.10
N GLY A 817 -14.46 15.19 -26.86
CA GLY A 817 -13.76 16.48 -27.00
C GLY A 817 -12.42 16.59 -26.27
N GLY A 818 -11.90 15.53 -25.64
CA GLY A 818 -10.57 15.56 -25.03
C GLY A 818 -10.21 14.34 -24.19
N LYS A 819 -9.27 14.50 -23.27
CA LYS A 819 -8.89 13.48 -22.30
C LYS A 819 -8.75 14.12 -20.93
N HIS A 820 -9.18 13.42 -19.89
CA HIS A 820 -8.78 13.77 -18.53
C HIS A 820 -7.42 13.15 -18.25
N ASP A 821 -6.40 14.00 -18.08
CA ASP A 821 -5.02 13.54 -17.93
C ASP A 821 -4.66 13.19 -16.48
N GLY A 822 -5.48 13.57 -15.49
CA GLY A 822 -5.25 13.31 -14.06
C GLY A 822 -6.49 12.87 -13.31
N LEU A 823 -6.46 13.08 -11.99
CA LEU A 823 -7.56 12.90 -11.04
C LEU A 823 -7.97 14.26 -10.48
N ASP A 824 -9.28 14.54 -10.37
CA ASP A 824 -9.76 15.63 -9.51
C ASP A 824 -10.12 15.04 -8.15
N LEU A 825 -9.29 15.31 -7.13
CA LEU A 825 -9.50 14.85 -5.77
C LEU A 825 -10.24 15.93 -4.97
N TYR A 826 -11.33 15.56 -4.33
CA TYR A 826 -12.20 16.49 -3.61
C TYR A 826 -11.48 17.14 -2.43
N ALA A 827 -11.39 18.47 -2.45
CA ALA A 827 -10.71 19.26 -1.43
C ALA A 827 -11.25 20.70 -1.43
N PRO A 828 -11.90 21.16 -0.34
CA PRO A 828 -12.22 22.57 -0.14
C PRO A 828 -11.02 23.50 -0.36
N VAL A 829 -11.27 24.80 -0.58
CA VAL A 829 -10.20 25.79 -0.73
C VAL A 829 -9.43 25.93 0.58
N GLY A 830 -8.10 25.88 0.51
CA GLY A 830 -7.22 25.95 1.69
C GLY A 830 -6.92 24.60 2.34
N THR A 831 -7.38 23.47 1.78
CA THR A 831 -6.93 22.14 2.22
C THR A 831 -5.43 21.98 1.98
N GLN A 832 -4.72 21.46 2.99
CA GLN A 832 -3.29 21.20 2.94
C GLN A 832 -2.97 20.10 1.91
N ILE A 833 -1.95 20.32 1.07
CA ILE A 833 -1.40 19.28 0.18
C ILE A 833 0.00 18.85 0.60
N TYR A 834 0.33 17.60 0.29
CA TYR A 834 1.55 16.91 0.73
C TYR A 834 2.37 16.37 -0.43
N ALA A 835 3.69 16.31 -0.26
CA ALA A 835 4.57 15.65 -1.22
C ALA A 835 4.35 14.14 -1.22
N CYS A 836 4.04 13.54 -2.38
CA CYS A 836 3.75 12.11 -2.48
C CYS A 836 5.00 11.21 -2.40
N VAL A 837 6.18 11.77 -2.63
CA VAL A 837 7.49 11.10 -2.69
C VAL A 837 8.57 12.02 -2.13
N ASP A 838 9.76 11.47 -1.84
CA ASP A 838 10.96 12.29 -1.62
C ASP A 838 11.43 12.84 -2.98
N GLY A 839 11.75 14.14 -3.06
CA GLY A 839 12.08 14.78 -4.34
C GLY A 839 12.19 16.31 -4.31
N GLU A 840 12.21 16.94 -5.49
CA GLU A 840 12.29 18.39 -5.64
C GLU A 840 10.99 19.00 -6.18
N ILE A 841 10.44 19.99 -5.46
CA ILE A 841 9.29 20.79 -5.88
C ILE A 841 9.77 21.98 -6.73
N THR A 842 9.20 22.08 -7.93
CA THR A 842 9.38 23.22 -8.84
C THR A 842 8.03 23.84 -9.19
N TYR A 843 7.92 25.16 -9.14
CA TYR A 843 6.71 25.91 -9.51
C TYR A 843 6.69 26.23 -11.01
N LEU A 844 5.50 26.28 -11.61
CA LEU A 844 5.28 26.86 -12.93
C LEU A 844 3.83 27.39 -13.06
N GLU A 845 3.66 28.55 -13.66
CA GLU A 845 2.33 29.17 -13.80
C GLU A 845 1.61 28.74 -15.10
N ASP A 846 0.29 28.58 -15.06
CA ASP A 846 -0.56 28.30 -16.22
C ASP A 846 -1.93 29.02 -16.08
N PRO A 847 -1.99 30.35 -16.29
CA PRO A 847 -3.14 31.16 -15.87
C PRO A 847 -4.49 30.77 -16.46
N ASN A 848 -4.48 30.14 -17.65
CA ASN A 848 -5.68 29.78 -18.40
C ASN A 848 -6.04 28.28 -18.29
N GLY A 849 -5.07 27.44 -17.93
CA GLY A 849 -5.25 26.00 -17.74
C GLY A 849 -5.25 25.63 -16.27
N TYR A 850 -4.10 25.17 -15.79
CA TYR A 850 -3.93 24.55 -14.48
C TYR A 850 -3.79 25.54 -13.31
N GLY A 851 -3.74 26.85 -13.57
CA GLY A 851 -3.53 27.88 -12.56
C GLY A 851 -2.12 27.85 -12.00
N ASN A 852 -2.01 28.03 -10.69
CA ASN A 852 -0.76 27.80 -9.97
C ASN A 852 -0.53 26.28 -9.92
N ARG A 853 0.55 25.78 -10.53
CA ARG A 853 0.94 24.38 -10.43
C ARG A 853 2.37 24.17 -9.92
N THR A 854 2.57 23.05 -9.26
CA THR A 854 3.90 22.55 -8.91
C THR A 854 4.14 21.16 -9.48
N PHE A 855 5.41 20.86 -9.76
CA PHE A 855 5.89 19.52 -10.11
C PHE A 855 6.86 19.04 -9.03
N LEU A 856 6.55 17.90 -8.42
CA LEU A 856 7.48 17.10 -7.61
C LEU A 856 8.21 16.11 -8.51
N GLU A 857 9.51 16.28 -8.71
CA GLU A 857 10.37 15.27 -9.36
C GLU A 857 10.95 14.35 -8.29
N GLY A 858 10.62 13.04 -8.34
CA GLY A 858 11.03 12.08 -7.31
C GLY A 858 10.93 10.62 -7.77
N ASN A 859 11.32 9.68 -6.90
CA ASN A 859 11.42 8.24 -7.24
C ASN A 859 10.40 7.39 -6.47
N TYR A 860 9.48 6.76 -7.21
CA TYR A 860 8.51 5.79 -6.70
C TYR A 860 8.87 4.39 -7.21
N ASN A 861 8.97 3.40 -6.31
CA ASN A 861 9.35 2.02 -6.60
C ASN A 861 10.62 1.88 -7.49
N GLY A 862 11.61 2.75 -7.28
CA GLY A 862 12.87 2.78 -8.02
C GLY A 862 12.82 3.41 -9.42
N GLN A 863 11.66 3.93 -9.84
CA GLN A 863 11.49 4.65 -11.11
C GLN A 863 11.21 6.14 -10.86
N LYS A 864 11.79 7.01 -11.69
CA LYS A 864 11.52 8.46 -11.67
C LYS A 864 10.11 8.78 -12.19
N TYR A 865 9.42 9.65 -11.47
CA TYR A 865 8.13 10.24 -11.83
C TYR A 865 8.13 11.75 -11.56
N PHE A 866 7.15 12.41 -12.18
CA PHE A 866 6.80 13.81 -11.93
C PHE A 866 5.34 13.84 -11.47
N PHE A 867 5.09 14.30 -10.24
CA PHE A 867 3.75 14.44 -9.69
C PHE A 867 3.35 15.92 -9.78
N MET A 868 2.23 16.20 -10.45
CA MET A 868 1.78 17.58 -10.70
C MET A 868 0.57 17.90 -9.82
N TYR A 869 0.63 19.04 -9.12
CA TYR A 869 -0.40 19.55 -8.22
C TYR A 869 -0.88 20.88 -8.77
N CYS A 870 -2.20 21.09 -8.92
CA CYS A 870 -2.75 22.21 -9.69
C CYS A 870 -3.90 22.94 -8.97
N HIS A 871 -4.30 24.09 -9.53
CA HIS A 871 -5.32 25.01 -9.01
C HIS A 871 -4.98 25.63 -7.65
N LEU A 872 -3.71 25.61 -7.25
CA LEU A 872 -3.26 25.92 -5.89
C LEU A 872 -3.52 27.39 -5.49
N SER A 873 -3.70 27.62 -4.19
CA SER A 873 -3.73 28.94 -3.57
C SER A 873 -2.38 29.32 -2.95
N GLU A 874 -1.67 28.34 -2.38
CA GLU A 874 -0.34 28.46 -1.80
C GLU A 874 0.55 27.30 -2.25
N TYR A 875 1.87 27.51 -2.33
CA TYR A 875 2.84 26.47 -2.69
C TYR A 875 4.24 26.79 -2.12
N THR A 876 5.06 25.76 -1.97
CA THR A 876 6.51 25.85 -1.67
C THR A 876 7.34 25.39 -2.88
N THR A 877 8.67 25.51 -2.80
CA THR A 877 9.63 25.00 -3.78
C THR A 877 10.90 24.49 -3.09
N GLY A 878 11.70 23.67 -3.79
CA GLY A 878 12.93 23.07 -3.27
C GLY A 878 12.76 21.62 -2.83
N GLN A 879 13.74 21.11 -2.07
CA GLN A 879 13.83 19.71 -1.67
C GLN A 879 12.84 19.36 -0.55
N VAL A 880 12.08 18.28 -0.74
CA VAL A 880 11.02 17.81 0.18
C VAL A 880 11.10 16.30 0.39
N SER A 881 10.57 15.84 1.51
CA SER A 881 10.34 14.42 1.79
C SER A 881 8.87 14.02 1.59
N ALA A 882 8.60 12.74 1.37
CA ALA A 882 7.23 12.23 1.31
C ALA A 882 6.48 12.54 2.62
N GLY A 883 5.31 13.18 2.52
CA GLY A 883 4.54 13.70 3.66
C GLY A 883 4.92 15.11 4.14
N ASP A 884 5.96 15.76 3.60
CA ASP A 884 6.22 17.17 3.89
C ASP A 884 5.06 18.04 3.30
N PRO A 885 4.55 19.05 4.04
CA PRO A 885 3.56 20.01 3.52
C PRO A 885 4.11 20.90 2.40
N ILE A 886 3.45 20.94 1.23
CA ILE A 886 3.96 21.64 0.03
C ILE A 886 3.07 22.75 -0.55
N GLY A 887 1.91 23.00 0.01
CA GLY A 887 1.00 24.05 -0.46
C GLY A 887 -0.44 23.89 0.01
N LYS A 888 -1.36 24.64 -0.58
CA LYS A 888 -2.81 24.52 -0.32
C LYS A 888 -3.60 24.53 -1.62
N THR A 889 -4.72 23.80 -1.64
CA THR A 889 -5.70 23.81 -2.73
C THR A 889 -6.34 25.19 -2.90
N GLY A 890 -6.85 25.47 -4.09
CA GLY A 890 -7.48 26.73 -4.44
C GLY A 890 -8.45 26.58 -5.60
N GLN A 891 -8.63 27.65 -6.37
CA GLN A 891 -9.45 27.67 -7.59
C GLN A 891 -8.76 28.49 -8.70
N THR A 892 -7.43 28.41 -8.81
CA THR A 892 -6.69 29.15 -9.84
C THR A 892 -6.76 28.44 -11.21
N GLY A 893 -6.64 29.19 -12.31
CA GLY A 893 -6.84 28.66 -13.66
C GLY A 893 -8.31 28.33 -13.97
N ASN A 894 -8.56 27.27 -14.73
CA ASN A 894 -9.91 26.87 -15.16
C ASN A 894 -10.81 26.28 -14.03
N ALA A 895 -10.27 26.14 -12.82
CA ALA A 895 -11.04 25.89 -11.59
C ALA A 895 -11.78 27.14 -11.07
N SER A 896 -11.43 28.34 -11.57
CA SER A 896 -12.03 29.60 -11.17
C SER A 896 -13.53 29.65 -11.48
N GLY A 897 -14.31 30.23 -10.58
CA GLY A 897 -15.76 30.34 -10.71
C GLY A 897 -16.56 29.04 -10.47
N GLN A 898 -15.91 27.90 -10.23
CA GLN A 898 -16.60 26.67 -9.85
C GLN A 898 -17.17 26.80 -8.41
N ALA A 899 -18.28 26.13 -8.11
CA ALA A 899 -18.88 26.18 -6.78
C ALA A 899 -17.95 25.55 -5.71
N ALA A 900 -18.02 26.00 -4.45
CA ALA A 900 -17.16 25.50 -3.36
C ALA A 900 -17.23 23.97 -3.17
N LYS A 901 -18.43 23.38 -3.36
CA LYS A 901 -18.67 21.92 -3.39
C LYS A 901 -17.99 21.16 -4.55
N MET A 902 -17.34 21.89 -5.47
CA MET A 902 -16.56 21.38 -6.60
C MET A 902 -15.09 21.82 -6.55
N ALA A 903 -14.64 22.42 -5.44
CA ALA A 903 -13.22 22.64 -5.19
C ALA A 903 -12.47 21.29 -5.11
N HIS A 904 -11.25 21.26 -5.64
CA HIS A 904 -10.46 20.05 -5.80
C HIS A 904 -8.99 20.38 -5.94
N LEU A 905 -8.15 19.40 -5.60
CA LEU A 905 -6.81 19.28 -6.18
C LEU A 905 -6.96 18.55 -7.52
N HIS A 906 -6.50 19.16 -8.63
CA HIS A 906 -6.21 18.38 -9.83
C HIS A 906 -4.79 17.82 -9.72
N PHE A 907 -4.65 16.50 -9.87
CA PHE A 907 -3.43 15.74 -9.60
C PHE A 907 -3.07 14.83 -10.78
N GLU A 908 -1.85 14.94 -11.30
CA GLU A 908 -1.33 14.05 -12.36
C GLU A 908 -0.08 13.29 -11.95
N VAL A 909 0.11 12.11 -12.53
CA VAL A 909 1.33 11.31 -12.45
C VAL A 909 1.94 11.20 -13.86
N ARG A 910 3.20 11.62 -14.04
CA ARG A 910 3.90 11.64 -15.34
C ARG A 910 5.24 10.93 -15.26
N LYS A 911 5.70 10.38 -16.38
CA LYS A 911 7.08 9.85 -16.54
C LYS A 911 8.05 10.89 -17.14
N GLU A 912 7.54 11.96 -17.74
CA GLU A 912 8.29 13.13 -18.19
C GLU A 912 7.54 14.42 -17.79
N LYS A 913 8.25 15.42 -17.26
CA LYS A 913 7.66 16.63 -16.65
C LYS A 913 6.58 17.31 -17.50
N MET A 914 6.90 17.56 -18.77
CA MET A 914 6.06 18.36 -19.68
C MET A 914 5.21 17.51 -20.64
N SER A 915 5.26 16.18 -20.56
CA SER A 915 4.41 15.31 -21.40
C SER A 915 3.00 15.18 -20.83
N LYS A 916 2.05 14.72 -21.66
CA LYS A 916 0.75 14.24 -21.18
C LYS A 916 0.93 12.81 -20.61
N PRO A 917 0.27 12.45 -19.49
CA PRO A 917 0.31 11.09 -18.94
C PRO A 917 -0.16 10.03 -19.95
N SER A 918 0.52 8.89 -19.96
CA SER A 918 0.27 7.78 -20.90
C SER A 918 -0.43 6.57 -20.24
N PHE A 919 -0.70 6.63 -18.94
CA PHE A 919 -1.23 5.54 -18.10
C PHE A 919 -2.24 6.08 -17.07
N ASN A 920 -3.12 5.24 -16.53
CA ASN A 920 -4.03 5.64 -15.46
C ASN A 920 -3.28 5.64 -14.11
N PRO A 921 -3.23 6.76 -13.35
CA PRO A 921 -2.55 6.83 -12.06
C PRO A 921 -3.07 5.84 -11.02
N LEU A 922 -4.37 5.49 -11.03
CA LEU A 922 -4.97 4.46 -10.16
C LEU A 922 -4.47 3.03 -10.45
N THR A 923 -3.76 2.83 -11.57
CA THR A 923 -3.21 1.52 -11.96
C THR A 923 -1.68 1.48 -11.97
N GLU A 924 -1.02 2.63 -12.08
CA GLU A 924 0.45 2.74 -12.05
C GLU A 924 0.97 2.94 -10.61
N ILE A 925 0.23 3.68 -9.77
CA ILE A 925 0.52 3.86 -8.35
C ILE A 925 -0.45 2.96 -7.56
N THR A 926 0.09 1.98 -6.85
CA THR A 926 -0.69 0.94 -6.15
C THR A 926 -1.58 1.54 -5.05
N GLU A 927 -1.04 2.53 -4.35
CA GLU A 927 -1.66 3.25 -3.24
C GLU A 927 -2.82 4.12 -3.73
N LEU A 928 -2.69 4.86 -4.84
CA LEU A 928 -3.81 5.59 -5.44
C LEU A 928 -4.96 4.65 -5.82
N GLY A 929 -4.66 3.49 -6.40
CA GLY A 929 -5.65 2.46 -6.74
C GLY A 929 -6.32 1.77 -5.52
N THR A 930 -5.75 1.94 -4.33
CA THR A 930 -6.25 1.37 -3.07
C THR A 930 -7.01 2.40 -2.23
N ASP A 931 -6.50 3.62 -2.17
CA ASP A 931 -6.92 4.65 -1.22
C ASP A 931 -7.91 5.66 -1.84
N VAL A 932 -7.93 5.85 -3.16
CA VAL A 932 -8.88 6.75 -3.81
C VAL A 932 -10.30 6.15 -3.78
N ASN A 933 -11.18 6.75 -3.00
CA ASN A 933 -12.60 6.49 -3.09
C ASN A 933 -13.14 7.02 -4.43
N VAL A 934 -13.28 6.13 -5.40
CA VAL A 934 -13.85 6.41 -6.72
C VAL A 934 -15.39 6.46 -6.74
N ASN A 935 -16.06 6.12 -5.62
CA ASN A 935 -17.52 6.20 -5.46
C ASN A 935 -17.93 6.90 -4.15
N PRO A 936 -17.56 8.18 -3.94
CA PRO A 936 -17.87 8.90 -2.71
C PRO A 936 -19.34 9.31 -2.61
N ASP A 937 -19.78 9.51 -1.37
CA ASP A 937 -21.12 9.98 -1.05
C ASP A 937 -21.24 11.49 -1.38
N GLN A 938 -22.28 11.84 -2.14
CA GLN A 938 -22.60 13.23 -2.49
C GLN A 938 -22.77 14.12 -1.26
N ASN A 939 -23.23 13.57 -0.13
CA ASN A 939 -23.48 14.31 1.10
C ASN A 939 -22.19 14.73 1.83
N ASN A 940 -21.04 14.11 1.51
CA ASN A 940 -19.74 14.44 2.12
C ASN A 940 -19.07 15.64 1.43
N GLN A 941 -19.47 16.01 0.21
CA GLN A 941 -18.82 17.04 -0.59
C GLN A 941 -19.56 18.39 -0.51
N THR A 942 -19.66 18.94 0.71
CA THR A 942 -20.43 20.16 1.03
C THR A 942 -19.78 21.46 0.55
N GLY A 943 -18.44 21.52 0.53
CA GLY A 943 -17.67 22.73 0.20
C GLY A 943 -17.41 23.66 1.39
N THR A 944 -17.37 23.10 2.61
CA THR A 944 -17.24 23.80 3.90
C THR A 944 -16.16 23.17 4.75
#